data_AF-A0A514C495-F1
#
_entry.id   AF-A0A514C495-F1
#
_cell.length_a   1.000
_cell.length_b   1.000
_cell.length_c   1.000
_cell.angle_alpha   90.00
_cell.angle_beta   90.00
_cell.angle_gamma   90.00
#
_symmetry.space_group_name_H-M   'P 1'
#
loop_
_entity.id
_entity.type
_entity.pdbx_description
1 polymer ?
#
loop_
_entity_poly.entity_id
_entity_poly.type
_entity_poly.pdbx_seq_one_letter_code
_entity_poly.pdbx_strand_id
1 'polypeptide(L)'
;MTARTIGLAALSALLWLLGGAAAQAQTPSLRLYPVAGLFGLDATACGRPAGSAASNDTAYVSPELCFAVTPERRMALGERFRQRVAARFPGVVNDLSVGPGAGLTREATLTGTAVVSLHMTRLDLWRVPNGPSIEVHAPMGLTLMVSDMATGEVLFSESLNGRVSGIMSRGGGLQQIQRQIDGQLETALDALVDQAATRFQPRALTAQVRGRAGDRFVVDQGRSGGLREGDFLGGDVRVVHADAAYSIVEPLLGSLSVGQALSRQVAQPTTALARPSMLVVVADAPAHVGRRHLAAMVETAMGEATAFSAAPVNPSFVEIRNQTLGQSGADYRPRALPDYFLRVTALVLPSAGMPTEVRGVSIRSHQARVLVEVIDRAGRVLFAGQGVESWRDAEIADLSFSAEQRDDLALIAAVRQAVEVVGREFRPQTLRLPVSAAAGGVRVADPGGALTQGVSASILRRIGRVPGIDGDVWSPVTNVEVVSTDQDGATARFAGVEAVSVRSGDQLAWEAPSLATASRRWFIQCADALGNGSVSARGSIPQPTFGPIAVNAFAAAFRAPVRIRDFEDELRPLLIGQFEGLEQMGVLSPPPEDVCFEPVHQVEPRGAPRPRQGMVLSDYDLTVGFSLRRNGQRVEGGVGKQQALTGVAVSAGADAGSRAGVLQQALAEATSVMARQAAAETTPPR
;
A
#
# COMPACT_ATOMS: atom_id res chain seq x y z
N MET A 1 31.68 16.63 72.52
CA MET A 1 32.92 16.48 73.31
C MET A 1 33.11 15.01 73.62
N THR A 2 34.39 14.59 73.72
CA THR A 2 34.93 13.24 74.06
C THR A 2 34.66 12.14 73.03
N ALA A 3 35.59 11.79 72.14
CA ALA A 3 36.94 11.20 72.30
C ALA A 3 36.94 9.66 72.29
N ARG A 4 37.51 9.14 71.20
CA ARG A 4 38.20 7.87 70.94
C ARG A 4 38.33 6.86 72.09
N THR A 5 38.09 5.59 71.74
CA THR A 5 39.05 4.51 72.02
C THR A 5 39.09 3.47 70.91
N ILE A 6 40.32 3.04 70.64
CA ILE A 6 40.82 2.17 69.58
C ILE A 6 40.91 0.74 70.12
N GLY A 7 40.75 -0.28 69.28
CA GLY A 7 41.17 -1.65 69.63
C GLY A 7 40.91 -2.68 68.53
N LEU A 8 41.93 -2.96 67.73
CA LEU A 8 42.01 -3.98 66.68
C LEU A 8 41.70 -5.41 67.18
N ALA A 9 41.08 -6.23 66.32
CA ALA A 9 41.62 -7.54 65.94
C ALA A 9 40.92 -8.06 64.68
N ALA A 10 41.73 -8.35 63.66
CA ALA A 10 41.33 -8.92 62.39
C ALA A 10 40.90 -10.39 62.54
N LEU A 11 39.91 -10.83 61.76
CA LEU A 11 39.99 -12.13 61.11
C LEU A 11 39.12 -12.18 59.85
N SER A 12 39.79 -12.55 58.78
CA SER A 12 39.35 -12.64 57.39
C SER A 12 38.27 -13.70 57.19
N ALA A 13 37.25 -13.39 56.39
CA ALA A 13 36.50 -14.38 55.64
C ALA A 13 36.04 -13.78 54.31
N LEU A 14 36.71 -14.18 53.23
CA LEU A 14 36.21 -14.11 51.86
C LEU A 14 34.82 -14.75 51.82
N LEU A 15 33.81 -14.01 51.38
CA LEU A 15 32.59 -14.57 50.84
C LEU A 15 32.39 -14.02 49.43
N TRP A 16 32.36 -14.98 48.52
CA TRP A 16 32.27 -14.80 47.08
C TRP A 16 31.04 -13.99 46.68
N LEU A 17 31.31 -13.00 45.84
CA LEU A 17 30.36 -12.37 44.93
C LEU A 17 29.81 -13.42 43.96
N LEU A 18 28.63 -13.97 44.24
CA LEU A 18 27.77 -14.60 43.23
C LEU A 18 26.67 -13.60 42.85
N GLY A 19 27.09 -12.45 42.33
CA GLY A 19 26.24 -11.61 41.50
C GLY A 19 26.35 -12.15 40.08
N GLY A 20 25.50 -13.11 39.72
CA GLY A 20 25.32 -13.52 38.34
C GLY A 20 24.81 -12.34 37.53
N ALA A 21 25.72 -11.60 36.90
CA ALA A 21 25.36 -10.72 35.81
C ALA A 21 24.72 -11.61 34.74
N ALA A 22 23.41 -11.51 34.58
CA ALA A 22 22.74 -11.99 33.38
C ALA A 22 23.51 -11.37 32.21
N ALA A 23 24.18 -12.22 31.43
CA ALA A 23 24.85 -11.80 30.22
C ALA A 23 23.79 -11.13 29.34
N GLN A 24 23.78 -9.80 29.32
CA GLN A 24 23.13 -9.04 28.29
C GLN A 24 23.86 -9.43 27.01
N ALA A 25 23.31 -10.40 26.29
CA ALA A 25 23.76 -10.70 24.94
C ALA A 25 23.66 -9.37 24.17
N GLN A 26 24.82 -8.77 23.86
CA GLN A 26 24.90 -7.61 23.00
C GLN A 26 24.30 -8.04 21.67
N THR A 27 23.08 -7.60 21.38
CA THR A 27 22.47 -7.83 20.09
C THR A 27 23.36 -7.15 19.05
N PRO A 28 23.88 -7.86 18.04
CA PRO A 28 24.70 -7.22 17.01
C PRO A 28 23.88 -6.08 16.39
N SER A 29 24.51 -4.91 16.26
CA SER A 29 23.91 -3.76 15.60
C SER A 29 23.56 -4.11 14.15
N LEU A 30 22.46 -3.56 13.65
CA LEU A 30 22.03 -3.74 12.26
C LEU A 30 23.17 -3.30 11.32
N ARG A 31 23.61 -4.20 10.45
CA ARG A 31 24.63 -3.91 9.43
C ARG A 31 23.95 -3.36 8.18
N LEU A 32 24.54 -2.36 7.55
CA LEU A 32 24.01 -1.74 6.34
C LEU A 32 24.94 -1.93 5.16
N TYR A 33 24.43 -2.45 4.05
CA TYR A 33 25.17 -2.60 2.81
C TYR A 33 24.58 -1.67 1.73
N PRO A 34 25.18 -0.50 1.48
CA PRO A 34 24.74 0.37 0.40
C PRO A 34 25.14 -0.20 -0.96
N VAL A 35 24.17 -0.30 -1.86
CA VAL A 35 24.39 -0.80 -3.22
C VAL A 35 24.56 0.38 -4.18
N ALA A 36 25.56 0.29 -5.03
CA ALA A 36 25.78 1.28 -6.08
C ALA A 36 24.78 1.05 -7.23
N GLY A 37 23.85 1.98 -7.40
CA GLY A 37 22.93 2.02 -8.52
C GLY A 37 21.85 3.06 -8.33
N LEU A 38 21.20 3.45 -9.43
CA LEU A 38 19.94 4.20 -9.42
C LEU A 38 18.86 3.31 -10.03
N PHE A 39 17.97 2.80 -9.18
CA PHE A 39 16.99 1.78 -9.52
C PHE A 39 15.62 2.37 -9.87
N GLY A 40 14.77 1.54 -10.48
CA GLY A 40 13.37 1.83 -10.78
C GLY A 40 13.07 2.53 -12.09
N LEU A 41 14.08 2.60 -12.96
CA LEU A 41 14.02 3.22 -14.28
C LEU A 41 13.90 2.20 -15.43
N ASP A 42 13.50 0.96 -15.11
CA ASP A 42 13.49 -0.19 -16.03
C ASP A 42 12.35 -0.09 -17.06
N ALA A 43 11.24 0.55 -16.68
CA ALA A 43 10.14 0.89 -17.58
C ALA A 43 9.87 2.40 -17.49
N THR A 44 10.50 3.15 -18.40
CA THR A 44 10.33 4.61 -18.55
C THR A 44 10.39 4.99 -20.03
N ALA A 45 9.98 6.20 -20.38
CA ALA A 45 10.14 6.74 -21.73
C ALA A 45 11.59 6.70 -22.28
N CYS A 46 12.60 6.57 -21.40
CA CYS A 46 14.02 6.56 -21.77
C CYS A 46 14.57 5.19 -22.19
N GLY A 47 13.77 4.13 -22.11
CA GLY A 47 14.20 2.77 -22.44
C GLY A 47 13.07 1.76 -22.56
N ARG A 48 11.83 2.24 -22.75
CA ARG A 48 10.63 1.39 -22.79
C ARG A 48 10.77 0.31 -23.88
N PRO A 49 10.53 -0.97 -23.56
CA PRO A 49 10.50 -2.03 -24.58
C PRO A 49 9.47 -1.71 -25.67
N ALA A 50 9.80 -2.02 -26.91
CA ALA A 50 8.89 -1.81 -28.05
C ALA A 50 7.55 -2.54 -27.80
N GLY A 51 6.44 -1.84 -28.00
CA GLY A 51 5.09 -2.38 -27.80
C GLY A 51 4.54 -2.30 -26.36
N SER A 52 5.33 -1.82 -25.39
CA SER A 52 4.81 -1.55 -24.03
C SER A 52 4.10 -0.19 -23.97
N ALA A 53 2.96 -0.14 -23.27
CA ALA A 53 2.19 1.10 -23.07
C ALA A 53 2.85 1.98 -21.99
N ALA A 54 2.68 3.30 -22.08
CA ALA A 54 3.17 4.26 -21.08
C ALA A 54 2.54 4.06 -19.68
N SER A 55 1.34 3.49 -19.63
CA SER A 55 0.66 3.09 -18.40
C SER A 55 1.41 2.02 -17.61
N ASN A 56 2.36 1.31 -18.24
CA ASN A 56 3.19 0.29 -17.62
C ASN A 56 4.50 0.88 -17.07
N ASP A 57 4.76 2.17 -17.25
CA ASP A 57 5.95 2.81 -16.73
C ASP A 57 5.97 2.78 -15.21
N THR A 58 7.09 2.31 -14.67
CA THR A 58 7.32 2.24 -13.23
C THR A 58 7.63 3.61 -12.65
N ALA A 59 8.41 4.41 -13.37
CA ALA A 59 8.76 5.78 -13.01
C ALA A 59 8.45 6.72 -14.17
N TYR A 60 8.24 8.00 -13.89
CA TYR A 60 8.10 9.00 -14.95
C TYR A 60 9.42 9.74 -15.17
N VAL A 61 9.98 9.64 -16.38
CA VAL A 61 11.09 10.49 -16.82
C VAL A 61 10.69 11.20 -18.10
N SER A 62 10.71 12.53 -18.08
CA SER A 62 10.44 13.32 -19.28
C SER A 62 11.43 12.94 -20.39
N PRO A 63 10.98 12.70 -21.64
CA PRO A 63 11.87 12.32 -22.75
C PRO A 63 13.07 13.25 -22.94
N GLU A 64 12.87 14.54 -22.69
CA GLU A 64 13.92 15.56 -22.79
C GLU A 64 15.04 15.39 -21.76
N LEU A 65 14.76 14.67 -20.66
CA LEU A 65 15.67 14.42 -19.55
C LEU A 65 16.29 13.02 -19.58
N CYS A 66 16.07 12.23 -20.63
CA CYS A 66 16.65 10.90 -20.72
C CYS A 66 18.19 10.89 -20.71
N PHE A 67 18.83 11.99 -21.13
CA PHE A 67 20.28 12.15 -20.99
C PHE A 67 20.73 12.13 -19.53
N ALA A 68 19.87 12.48 -18.57
CA ALA A 68 20.21 12.58 -17.15
C ALA A 68 20.28 11.20 -16.48
N VAL A 69 19.70 10.18 -17.12
CA VAL A 69 19.53 8.84 -16.57
C VAL A 69 20.09 7.76 -17.50
N THR A 70 21.21 8.02 -18.18
CA THR A 70 21.93 6.96 -18.91
C THR A 70 22.51 5.93 -17.93
N PRO A 71 22.80 4.68 -18.36
CA PRO A 71 23.40 3.66 -17.50
C PRO A 71 24.65 4.15 -16.75
N GLU A 72 25.54 4.90 -17.42
CA GLU A 72 26.77 5.44 -16.82
C GLU A 72 26.47 6.45 -15.71
N ARG A 73 25.49 7.33 -15.94
CA ARG A 73 25.06 8.33 -14.95
C ARG A 73 24.36 7.70 -13.76
N ARG A 74 23.54 6.67 -13.98
CA ARG A 74 22.91 5.88 -12.91
C ARG A 74 23.98 5.26 -12.00
N MET A 75 25.02 4.67 -12.59
CA MET A 75 26.13 4.10 -11.84
C MET A 75 26.94 5.16 -11.08
N ALA A 76 27.25 6.30 -11.72
CA ALA A 76 27.99 7.38 -11.07
C ALA A 76 27.23 7.96 -9.86
N LEU A 77 25.93 8.22 -10.01
CA LEU A 77 25.08 8.69 -8.92
C LEU A 77 24.95 7.64 -7.81
N GLY A 78 24.81 6.36 -8.20
CA GLY A 78 24.76 5.23 -7.27
C GLY A 78 26.03 5.05 -6.44
N GLU A 79 27.20 5.27 -7.05
CA GLU A 79 28.48 5.22 -6.34
C GLU A 79 28.63 6.39 -5.36
N ARG A 80 28.20 7.59 -5.76
CA ARG A 80 28.16 8.74 -4.84
C ARG A 80 27.18 8.51 -3.68
N PHE A 81 26.00 7.97 -3.96
CA PHE A 81 25.05 7.55 -2.94
C PHE A 81 25.69 6.59 -1.94
N ARG A 82 26.38 5.56 -2.42
CA ARG A 82 27.09 4.59 -1.59
C ARG A 82 28.08 5.25 -0.65
N GLN A 83 28.88 6.18 -1.16
CA GLN A 83 29.85 6.95 -0.36
C GLN A 83 29.17 7.84 0.68
N ARG A 84 28.05 8.50 0.33
CA ARG A 84 27.29 9.35 1.26
C ARG A 84 26.64 8.53 2.38
N VAL A 85 26.05 7.39 2.06
CA VAL A 85 25.49 6.47 3.07
C VAL A 85 26.60 6.00 4.02
N ALA A 86 27.74 5.57 3.48
CA ALA A 86 28.89 5.16 4.31
C ALA A 86 29.40 6.27 5.25
N ALA A 87 29.28 7.53 4.86
CA ALA A 87 29.71 8.67 5.68
C ALA A 87 28.68 9.10 6.74
N ARG A 88 27.38 8.82 6.54
CA ARG A 88 26.29 9.37 7.39
C ARG A 88 25.56 8.32 8.22
N PHE A 89 25.52 7.06 7.77
CA PHE A 89 24.79 6.00 8.46
C PHE A 89 25.70 5.19 9.40
N PRO A 90 25.21 4.77 10.57
CA PRO A 90 25.92 3.85 11.44
C PRO A 90 25.89 2.42 10.87
N GLY A 91 26.87 1.59 11.24
CA GLY A 91 26.85 0.15 10.95
C GLY A 91 27.07 -0.23 9.48
N VAL A 92 27.58 0.68 8.64
CA VAL A 92 27.83 0.41 7.23
C VAL A 92 28.96 -0.61 7.04
N VAL A 93 28.73 -1.58 6.16
CA VAL A 93 29.72 -2.57 5.72
C VAL A 93 29.94 -2.46 4.23
N ASN A 94 31.20 -2.48 3.81
CA ASN A 94 31.58 -2.29 2.40
C ASN A 94 31.79 -3.62 1.66
N ASP A 95 31.90 -4.73 2.39
CA ASP A 95 32.15 -6.05 1.83
C ASP A 95 31.39 -7.12 2.63
N LEU A 96 30.52 -7.84 1.93
CA LEU A 96 29.72 -8.94 2.46
C LEU A 96 30.36 -10.32 2.23
N SER A 97 31.51 -10.35 1.52
CA SER A 97 32.32 -11.56 1.31
C SER A 97 33.26 -11.85 2.48
N VAL A 98 33.60 -10.83 3.29
CA VAL A 98 34.31 -11.02 4.55
C VAL A 98 33.41 -11.80 5.49
N GLY A 99 33.83 -13.03 5.79
CA GLY A 99 33.07 -13.95 6.64
C GLY A 99 32.73 -13.31 8.00
N PRO A 100 31.65 -13.74 8.65
CA PRO A 100 31.36 -13.30 10.01
C PRO A 100 32.58 -13.45 10.93
N GLY A 101 32.68 -12.56 11.93
CA GLY A 101 33.59 -12.78 13.06
C GLY A 101 33.41 -14.18 13.66
N ALA A 102 34.44 -14.69 14.32
CA ALA A 102 34.49 -16.07 14.82
C ALA A 102 33.18 -16.48 15.53
N GLY A 103 32.48 -17.49 14.99
CA GLY A 103 31.30 -18.11 15.60
C GLY A 103 29.93 -17.81 14.98
N LEU A 104 29.79 -16.96 13.96
CA LEU A 104 28.50 -16.80 13.25
C LEU A 104 28.50 -17.55 11.91
N THR A 105 27.33 -18.04 11.49
CA THR A 105 27.15 -18.61 10.14
C THR A 105 26.93 -17.50 9.11
N ARG A 106 27.11 -17.81 7.82
CA ARG A 106 26.81 -16.86 6.73
C ARG A 106 25.34 -16.43 6.77
N GLU A 107 24.44 -17.35 7.10
CA GLU A 107 23.01 -17.09 7.26
C GLU A 107 22.71 -16.16 8.44
N ALA A 108 23.36 -16.35 9.60
CA ALA A 108 23.27 -15.43 10.73
C ALA A 108 23.81 -14.03 10.39
N THR A 109 24.79 -13.95 9.49
CA THR A 109 25.33 -12.67 8.99
C THR A 109 24.31 -11.93 8.13
N LEU A 110 23.56 -12.65 7.29
CA LEU A 110 22.54 -12.07 6.41
C LEU A 110 21.31 -11.62 7.15
N THR A 111 20.91 -12.35 8.18
CA THR A 111 19.73 -12.03 9.02
C THR A 111 19.95 -10.78 9.91
N GLY A 112 21.19 -10.31 10.02
CA GLY A 112 21.56 -9.06 10.69
C GLY A 112 22.01 -7.95 9.73
N THR A 113 21.82 -8.13 8.42
CA THR A 113 22.25 -7.17 7.39
C THR A 113 21.06 -6.68 6.58
N ALA A 114 21.00 -5.37 6.34
CA ALA A 114 20.05 -4.75 5.43
C ALA A 114 20.78 -4.05 4.28
N VAL A 115 20.16 -4.08 3.11
CA VAL A 115 20.64 -3.43 1.89
C VAL A 115 20.04 -2.03 1.80
N VAL A 116 20.88 -1.04 1.49
CA VAL A 116 20.46 0.36 1.29
C VAL A 116 20.51 0.67 -0.21
N SER A 117 19.38 1.05 -0.79
CA SER A 117 19.24 1.26 -2.24
C SER A 117 18.59 2.61 -2.57
N LEU A 118 19.00 3.20 -3.70
CA LEU A 118 18.48 4.47 -4.21
C LEU A 118 17.58 4.23 -5.43
N HIS A 119 16.39 4.80 -5.41
CA HIS A 119 15.38 4.69 -6.47
C HIS A 119 14.99 6.07 -6.98
N MET A 120 14.68 6.15 -8.26
CA MET A 120 14.03 7.32 -8.87
C MET A 120 12.59 6.97 -9.24
N THR A 121 11.65 7.75 -8.74
CA THR A 121 10.22 7.61 -9.06
C THR A 121 9.78 8.63 -10.09
N ARG A 122 10.44 9.80 -10.14
CA ARG A 122 10.12 10.89 -11.06
C ARG A 122 11.33 11.76 -11.40
N LEU A 123 11.41 12.18 -12.66
CA LEU A 123 12.25 13.27 -13.13
C LEU A 123 11.57 13.98 -14.31
N ASP A 124 11.07 15.19 -14.09
CA ASP A 124 10.29 15.93 -15.08
C ASP A 124 10.87 17.34 -15.33
N LEU A 125 10.40 17.99 -16.37
CA LEU A 125 10.79 19.35 -16.75
C LEU A 125 9.57 20.20 -17.08
N TRP A 126 9.36 21.19 -16.24
CA TRP A 126 8.28 22.15 -16.29
C TRP A 126 8.81 23.48 -16.76
N ARG A 127 8.14 24.11 -17.72
CA ARG A 127 8.51 25.43 -18.23
C ARG A 127 7.33 26.38 -18.06
N VAL A 128 7.54 27.43 -17.29
CA VAL A 128 6.59 28.51 -17.05
C VAL A 128 7.15 29.76 -17.72
N PRO A 129 6.51 30.30 -18.76
CA PRO A 129 7.00 31.53 -19.36
C PRO A 129 6.88 32.69 -18.36
N ASN A 130 7.88 33.57 -18.33
CA ASN A 130 7.96 34.72 -17.44
C ASN A 130 8.53 35.93 -18.21
N GLY A 131 7.69 36.57 -19.02
CA GLY A 131 8.10 37.67 -19.90
C GLY A 131 9.19 37.23 -20.90
N PRO A 132 10.35 37.91 -20.99
CA PRO A 132 11.44 37.52 -21.92
C PRO A 132 12.19 36.25 -21.48
N SER A 133 11.89 35.74 -20.28
CA SER A 133 12.53 34.57 -19.68
C SER A 133 11.55 33.40 -19.56
N ILE A 134 12.07 32.23 -19.23
CA ILE A 134 11.33 31.02 -18.87
C ILE A 134 11.79 30.63 -17.48
N GLU A 135 10.86 30.48 -16.54
CA GLU A 135 11.11 29.78 -15.30
C GLU A 135 11.01 28.27 -15.57
N VAL A 136 12.08 27.56 -15.28
CA VAL A 136 12.17 26.12 -15.43
C VAL A 136 12.01 25.51 -14.04
N HIS A 137 11.05 24.61 -13.88
CA HIS A 137 10.96 23.75 -12.71
C HIS A 137 11.34 22.32 -13.07
N ALA A 138 12.07 21.63 -12.21
CA ALA A 138 12.37 20.21 -12.39
C ALA A 138 11.91 19.47 -11.13
N PRO A 139 10.66 18.96 -11.11
CA PRO A 139 10.24 18.12 -10.00
C PRO A 139 10.93 16.77 -10.13
N MET A 140 11.39 16.27 -8.98
CA MET A 140 12.13 15.03 -8.89
C MET A 140 11.66 14.24 -7.67
N GLY A 141 11.55 12.93 -7.84
CA GLY A 141 11.24 11.98 -6.78
C GLY A 141 12.38 10.99 -6.63
N LEU A 142 13.09 11.07 -5.51
CA LEU A 142 14.10 10.10 -5.10
C LEU A 142 13.62 9.36 -3.85
N THR A 143 13.95 8.07 -3.73
CA THR A 143 13.59 7.26 -2.56
C THR A 143 14.76 6.40 -2.14
N LEU A 144 15.10 6.46 -0.86
CA LEU A 144 16.06 5.58 -0.20
C LEU A 144 15.28 4.47 0.49
N MET A 145 15.61 3.22 0.21
CA MET A 145 15.02 2.05 0.87
C MET A 145 16.08 1.23 1.58
N VAL A 146 15.83 0.87 2.83
CA VAL A 146 16.61 -0.09 3.62
C VAL A 146 15.81 -1.38 3.69
N SER A 147 16.26 -2.42 2.99
CA SER A 147 15.58 -3.72 2.88
C SER A 147 16.37 -4.80 3.59
N ASP A 148 15.72 -5.61 4.43
CA ASP A 148 16.34 -6.78 5.05
C ASP A 148 16.87 -7.73 3.97
N MET A 149 18.12 -8.15 4.10
CA MET A 149 18.83 -8.88 3.05
C MET A 149 18.38 -10.34 2.92
N ALA A 150 17.84 -10.91 4.01
CA ALA A 150 17.33 -12.28 4.02
C ALA A 150 15.91 -12.35 3.43
N THR A 151 15.06 -11.37 3.76
CA THR A 151 13.62 -11.41 3.49
C THR A 151 13.15 -10.48 2.37
N GLY A 152 13.85 -9.38 2.13
CA GLY A 152 13.39 -8.29 1.27
C GLY A 152 12.41 -7.33 1.96
N GLU A 153 12.10 -7.53 3.25
CA GLU A 153 11.26 -6.60 4.00
C GLU A 153 11.88 -5.20 4.04
N VAL A 154 11.14 -4.18 3.62
CA VAL A 154 11.59 -2.79 3.73
C VAL A 154 11.46 -2.33 5.19
N LEU A 155 12.60 -2.27 5.89
CA LEU A 155 12.68 -1.87 7.29
C LEU A 155 12.50 -0.36 7.46
N PHE A 156 12.95 0.42 6.49
CA PHE A 156 12.89 1.88 6.49
C PHE A 156 12.87 2.40 5.05
N SER A 157 12.09 3.45 4.81
CA SER A 157 12.08 4.17 3.55
C SER A 157 11.99 5.67 3.81
N GLU A 158 12.73 6.45 3.05
CA GLU A 158 12.65 7.91 3.04
C GLU A 158 12.53 8.37 1.59
N SER A 159 11.57 9.26 1.32
CA SER A 159 11.33 9.78 -0.02
C SER A 159 11.49 11.29 -0.01
N LEU A 160 12.26 11.80 -0.97
CA LEU A 160 12.41 13.23 -1.21
C LEU A 160 11.70 13.59 -2.51
N ASN A 161 10.63 14.37 -2.40
CA ASN A 161 9.99 15.02 -3.52
C ASN A 161 10.51 16.46 -3.59
N GLY A 162 11.52 16.67 -4.42
CA GLY A 162 12.14 17.98 -4.63
C GLY A 162 11.48 18.73 -5.79
N ARG A 163 11.44 20.05 -5.69
CA ARG A 163 11.20 20.93 -6.84
C ARG A 163 12.31 21.95 -6.89
N VAL A 164 13.05 21.94 -7.98
CA VAL A 164 14.01 23.00 -8.28
C VAL A 164 13.36 23.96 -9.23
N SER A 165 13.53 25.27 -9.01
CA SER A 165 13.18 26.29 -9.99
C SER A 165 14.40 27.13 -10.36
N GLY A 166 14.43 27.64 -11.59
CA GLY A 166 15.45 28.55 -12.07
C GLY A 166 14.95 29.40 -13.23
N ILE A 167 15.47 30.62 -13.37
CA ILE A 167 15.11 31.51 -14.47
C ILE A 167 16.13 31.37 -15.59
N MET A 168 15.64 31.16 -16.81
CA MET A 168 16.44 31.03 -18.03
C MET A 168 16.01 32.04 -19.09
N SER A 169 16.91 32.45 -19.97
CA SER A 169 16.51 33.19 -21.18
C SER A 169 15.79 32.23 -22.14
N ARG A 170 14.81 32.72 -22.91
CA ARG A 170 14.07 31.90 -23.90
C ARG A 170 14.97 31.21 -24.94
N GLY A 171 16.19 31.70 -25.16
CA GLY A 171 17.20 31.12 -26.04
C GLY A 171 18.28 30.29 -25.34
N GLY A 172 18.16 30.02 -24.04
CA GLY A 172 19.10 29.18 -23.29
C GLY A 172 19.12 27.75 -23.84
N GLY A 173 20.32 27.25 -24.16
CA GLY A 173 20.49 25.92 -24.76
C GLY A 173 20.31 24.77 -23.76
N LEU A 174 19.97 23.59 -24.28
CA LEU A 174 19.86 22.33 -23.53
C LEU A 174 21.05 22.09 -22.57
N GLN A 175 22.27 22.47 -22.95
CA GLN A 175 23.46 22.31 -22.10
C GLN A 175 23.41 23.07 -20.75
N GLN A 176 22.67 24.18 -20.68
CA GLN A 176 22.48 24.88 -19.40
C GLN A 176 21.49 24.13 -18.51
N ILE A 177 20.41 23.60 -19.10
CA ILE A 177 19.44 22.72 -18.44
C ILE A 177 20.14 21.47 -17.91
N GLN A 178 21.01 20.84 -18.71
CA GLN A 178 21.78 19.65 -18.34
C GLN A 178 22.62 19.88 -17.07
N ARG A 179 23.47 20.92 -17.07
CA ARG A 179 24.34 21.22 -15.92
C ARG A 179 23.54 21.56 -14.66
N GLN A 180 22.43 22.27 -14.82
CA GLN A 180 21.55 22.59 -13.69
C GLN A 180 20.93 21.32 -13.13
N ILE A 181 20.41 20.42 -13.96
CA ILE A 181 19.79 19.17 -13.50
C ILE A 181 20.80 18.27 -12.79
N ASP A 182 22.03 18.15 -13.30
CA ASP A 182 23.07 17.33 -12.69
C ASP A 182 23.43 17.81 -11.27
N GLY A 183 23.71 19.11 -11.10
CA GLY A 183 24.00 19.67 -9.79
C GLY A 183 22.83 19.54 -8.80
N GLN A 184 21.60 19.48 -9.32
CA GLN A 184 20.40 19.41 -8.50
C GLN A 184 20.03 17.99 -8.08
N LEU A 185 20.20 17.01 -8.96
CA LEU A 185 20.12 15.59 -8.57
C LEU A 185 21.11 15.29 -7.43
N GLU A 186 22.30 15.87 -7.50
CA GLU A 186 23.32 15.71 -6.46
C GLU A 186 22.96 16.40 -5.15
N THR A 187 22.34 17.59 -5.22
CA THR A 187 21.84 18.30 -4.03
C THR A 187 20.67 17.54 -3.39
N ALA A 188 19.75 17.03 -4.21
CA ALA A 188 18.62 16.23 -3.76
C ALA A 188 19.07 14.89 -3.16
N LEU A 189 20.09 14.25 -3.74
CA LEU A 189 20.71 13.06 -3.19
C LEU A 189 21.29 13.33 -1.80
N ASP A 190 22.11 14.38 -1.66
CA ASP A 190 22.72 14.74 -0.38
C ASP A 190 21.64 15.05 0.67
N ALA A 191 20.59 15.79 0.29
CA ALA A 191 19.46 16.10 1.18
C ALA A 191 18.67 14.84 1.59
N LEU A 192 18.41 13.92 0.66
CA LEU A 192 17.72 12.66 0.93
C LEU A 192 18.52 11.82 1.94
N VAL A 193 19.82 11.64 1.72
CA VAL A 193 20.68 10.85 2.61
C VAL A 193 20.75 11.50 4.00
N ASP A 194 20.84 12.82 4.08
CA ASP A 194 20.91 13.54 5.36
C ASP A 194 19.59 13.44 6.14
N GLN A 195 18.45 13.58 5.47
CA GLN A 195 17.12 13.37 6.08
C GLN A 195 16.94 11.93 6.56
N ALA A 196 17.30 10.97 5.70
CA ALA A 196 17.20 9.56 6.00
C ALA A 196 18.10 9.17 7.19
N ALA A 197 19.36 9.62 7.22
CA ALA A 197 20.28 9.35 8.32
C ALA A 197 19.79 9.92 9.66
N THR A 198 19.11 11.07 9.63
CA THR A 198 18.53 11.69 10.84
C THR A 198 17.34 10.89 11.39
N ARG A 199 16.49 10.37 10.50
CA ARG A 199 15.28 9.61 10.86
C ARG A 199 15.54 8.13 11.09
N PHE A 200 16.62 7.60 10.53
CA PHE A 200 16.99 6.20 10.67
C PHE A 200 17.56 5.94 12.07
N GLN A 201 16.70 5.42 12.95
CA GLN A 201 17.03 5.11 14.34
C GLN A 201 16.81 3.62 14.61
N PRO A 202 17.72 2.75 14.15
CA PRO A 202 17.57 1.31 14.34
C PRO A 202 17.68 0.96 15.82
N ARG A 203 16.84 0.03 16.27
CA ARG A 203 16.82 -0.45 17.64
C ARG A 203 16.42 -1.91 17.69
N ALA A 204 16.82 -2.57 18.78
CA ALA A 204 16.33 -3.90 19.10
C ALA A 204 14.89 -3.81 19.63
N LEU A 205 13.98 -4.53 18.98
CA LEU A 205 12.69 -4.92 19.56
C LEU A 205 12.94 -6.23 20.29
N THR A 206 12.77 -6.22 21.61
CA THR A 206 13.02 -7.37 22.49
C THR A 206 11.71 -7.92 23.05
N ALA A 207 11.57 -9.24 23.01
CA ALA A 207 10.46 -9.98 23.59
C ALA A 207 10.99 -11.09 24.51
N GLN A 208 10.29 -11.36 25.60
CA GLN A 208 10.68 -12.38 26.57
C GLN A 208 9.73 -13.56 26.53
N VAL A 209 10.28 -14.78 26.52
CA VAL A 209 9.48 -16.01 26.59
C VAL A 209 8.85 -16.10 27.97
N ARG A 210 7.51 -16.08 28.04
CA ARG A 210 6.72 -16.12 29.29
C ARG A 210 6.15 -17.48 29.62
N GLY A 211 5.94 -18.33 28.62
CA GLY A 211 5.27 -19.61 28.83
C GLY A 211 5.31 -20.51 27.61
N ARG A 212 4.62 -21.65 27.72
CA ARG A 212 4.48 -22.66 26.66
C ARG A 212 3.02 -22.79 26.24
N ALA A 213 2.83 -23.11 24.97
CA ALA A 213 1.55 -23.38 24.33
C ALA A 213 1.68 -24.67 23.51
N GLY A 214 1.70 -25.83 24.18
CA GLY A 214 2.07 -27.09 23.53
C GLY A 214 3.57 -27.13 23.22
N ASP A 215 3.90 -27.35 21.95
CA ASP A 215 5.24 -27.30 21.36
C ASP A 215 5.73 -25.87 21.05
N ARG A 216 4.82 -24.90 21.10
CA ARG A 216 5.10 -23.48 20.87
C ARG A 216 5.33 -22.71 22.16
N PHE A 217 5.78 -21.47 22.02
CA PHE A 217 6.11 -20.59 23.13
C PHE A 217 5.30 -19.29 23.07
N VAL A 218 5.06 -18.70 24.22
CA VAL A 218 4.36 -17.42 24.36
C VAL A 218 5.39 -16.35 24.69
N VAL A 219 5.40 -15.24 23.96
CA VAL A 219 6.26 -14.07 24.23
C VAL A 219 5.42 -12.86 24.62
N ASP A 220 5.97 -12.00 25.47
CA ASP A 220 5.31 -10.80 26.03
C ASP A 220 5.25 -9.58 25.11
N GLN A 221 5.40 -9.79 23.80
CA GLN A 221 5.21 -8.75 22.79
C GLN A 221 4.23 -9.26 21.74
N GLY A 222 3.23 -8.44 21.42
CA GLY A 222 2.27 -8.66 20.34
C GLY A 222 2.33 -7.56 19.28
N ARG A 223 1.23 -7.39 18.55
CA ARG A 223 1.05 -6.31 17.58
C ARG A 223 1.30 -4.94 18.20
N SER A 224 0.79 -4.65 19.40
CA SER A 224 1.03 -3.37 20.08
C SER A 224 2.51 -3.13 20.41
N GLY A 225 3.30 -4.21 20.52
CA GLY A 225 4.76 -4.17 20.67
C GLY A 225 5.54 -4.06 19.35
N GLY A 226 4.84 -4.16 18.22
CA GLY A 226 5.42 -4.12 16.88
C GLY A 226 5.78 -5.48 16.27
N LEU A 227 5.25 -6.59 16.81
CA LEU A 227 5.41 -7.92 16.23
C LEU A 227 4.21 -8.32 15.36
N ARG A 228 4.49 -9.00 14.25
CA ARG A 228 3.50 -9.52 13.31
C ARG A 228 3.73 -11.00 13.01
N GLU A 229 2.68 -11.65 12.53
CA GLU A 229 2.78 -13.02 12.02
C GLU A 229 3.78 -13.08 10.85
N GLY A 230 4.66 -14.08 10.86
CA GLY A 230 5.75 -14.23 9.91
C GLY A 230 7.05 -13.52 10.30
N ASP A 231 7.05 -12.67 11.33
CA ASP A 231 8.27 -12.04 11.83
C ASP A 231 9.24 -13.08 12.40
N PHE A 232 10.54 -12.78 12.32
CA PHE A 232 11.60 -13.57 12.95
C PHE A 232 12.22 -12.83 14.12
N LEU A 233 12.41 -13.53 15.24
CA LEU A 233 13.15 -13.10 16.41
C LEU A 233 14.40 -13.96 16.57
N GLY A 234 15.54 -13.37 16.88
CA GLY A 234 16.81 -14.11 17.03
C GLY A 234 17.33 -14.77 15.75
N GLY A 235 16.62 -14.61 14.63
CA GLY A 235 16.93 -15.20 13.32
C GLY A 235 16.40 -16.62 13.11
N ASP A 236 15.97 -17.31 14.15
CA ASP A 236 15.53 -18.71 14.10
C ASP A 236 14.23 -18.98 14.89
N VAL A 237 13.57 -17.94 15.40
CA VAL A 237 12.26 -18.05 16.06
C VAL A 237 11.22 -17.32 15.25
N ARG A 238 10.24 -18.04 14.71
CA ARG A 238 9.18 -17.49 13.87
C ARG A 238 7.95 -17.13 14.71
N VAL A 239 7.36 -15.97 14.47
CA VAL A 239 6.05 -15.59 15.00
C VAL A 239 4.96 -16.25 14.15
N VAL A 240 4.16 -17.13 14.75
CA VAL A 240 3.06 -17.84 14.07
C VAL A 240 1.69 -17.24 14.37
N HIS A 241 1.60 -16.45 15.44
CA HIS A 241 0.40 -15.69 15.77
C HIS A 241 0.76 -14.45 16.58
N ALA A 242 0.13 -13.33 16.30
CA ALA A 242 0.32 -12.08 17.04
C ALA A 242 -1.04 -11.49 17.44
N ASP A 243 -1.36 -11.53 18.74
CA ASP A 243 -2.46 -10.76 19.31
C ASP A 243 -1.95 -9.35 19.66
N ALA A 244 -2.78 -8.48 20.24
CA ALA A 244 -2.38 -7.14 20.62
C ALA A 244 -1.22 -7.15 21.63
N ALA A 245 -1.32 -7.94 22.70
CA ALA A 245 -0.39 -7.90 23.84
C ALA A 245 0.69 -9.00 23.84
N TYR A 246 0.51 -10.09 23.09
CA TYR A 246 1.43 -11.23 23.08
C TYR A 246 1.55 -11.84 21.68
N SER A 247 2.55 -12.69 21.50
CA SER A 247 2.68 -13.51 20.31
C SER A 247 2.95 -14.97 20.67
N ILE A 248 2.56 -15.87 19.76
CA ILE A 248 2.95 -17.27 19.79
C ILE A 248 4.08 -17.45 18.80
N VAL A 249 5.14 -18.10 19.25
CA VAL A 249 6.35 -18.32 18.46
C VAL A 249 6.74 -19.79 18.40
N GLU A 250 7.37 -20.18 17.30
CA GLU A 250 7.93 -21.51 17.10
C GLU A 250 9.44 -21.40 16.80
N PRO A 251 10.30 -22.16 17.50
CA PRO A 251 11.71 -22.25 17.14
C PRO A 251 11.86 -23.11 15.88
N LEU A 252 12.57 -22.60 14.88
CA LEU A 252 12.98 -23.36 13.69
C LEU A 252 14.11 -24.34 14.02
N LEU A 253 14.95 -23.99 14.98
CA LEU A 253 16.08 -24.80 15.45
C LEU A 253 16.09 -24.83 16.99
N GLY A 254 16.32 -26.02 17.57
CA GLY A 254 16.43 -26.19 19.01
C GLY A 254 15.12 -25.97 19.78
N SER A 255 15.24 -25.55 21.05
CA SER A 255 14.10 -25.29 21.93
C SER A 255 14.32 -24.02 22.74
N LEU A 256 13.24 -23.34 23.12
CA LEU A 256 13.31 -22.13 23.94
C LEU A 256 13.11 -22.42 25.43
N SER A 257 13.68 -21.55 26.26
CA SER A 257 13.49 -21.57 27.71
C SER A 257 12.62 -20.41 28.17
N VAL A 258 11.77 -20.63 29.18
CA VAL A 258 11.02 -19.54 29.82
C VAL A 258 12.01 -18.57 30.47
N GLY A 259 11.80 -17.26 30.26
CA GLY A 259 12.69 -16.19 30.66
C GLY A 259 13.72 -15.78 29.60
N GLN A 260 13.90 -16.57 28.54
CA GLN A 260 14.80 -16.24 27.43
C GLN A 260 14.34 -14.97 26.72
N ALA A 261 15.27 -14.05 26.48
CA ALA A 261 15.04 -12.86 25.68
C ALA A 261 15.34 -13.15 24.21
N LEU A 262 14.44 -12.74 23.34
CA LEU A 262 14.55 -12.79 21.89
C LEU A 262 14.51 -11.37 21.35
N SER A 263 15.19 -11.08 20.25
CA SER A 263 15.16 -9.74 19.68
C SER A 263 15.29 -9.73 18.16
N ARG A 264 14.75 -8.69 17.53
CA ARG A 264 14.99 -8.35 16.12
C ARG A 264 15.35 -6.88 16.00
N GLN A 265 16.09 -6.54 14.94
CA GLN A 265 16.34 -5.14 14.62
C GLN A 265 15.14 -4.56 13.85
N VAL A 266 14.74 -3.35 14.22
CA VAL A 266 13.71 -2.58 13.53
C VAL A 266 14.18 -1.14 13.37
N ALA A 267 13.75 -0.48 12.30
CA ALA A 267 14.10 0.93 12.04
C ALA A 267 12.89 1.88 12.15
N GLN A 268 11.71 1.35 12.49
CA GLN A 268 10.49 2.12 12.69
C GLN A 268 10.14 2.25 14.20
N PRO A 269 9.46 3.34 14.59
CA PRO A 269 8.95 3.48 15.95
C PRO A 269 7.88 2.42 16.24
N THR A 270 7.74 2.00 17.50
CA THR A 270 6.79 0.94 17.88
C THR A 270 5.36 1.31 17.50
N THR A 271 5.03 2.61 17.60
CA THR A 271 3.72 3.14 17.23
C THR A 271 3.41 2.99 15.73
N ALA A 272 4.40 2.90 14.85
CA ALA A 272 4.19 2.60 13.43
C ALA A 272 4.10 1.09 13.20
N LEU A 273 4.97 0.30 13.84
CA LEU A 273 4.93 -1.17 13.74
C LEU A 273 3.62 -1.75 14.28
N ALA A 274 3.02 -1.12 15.28
CA ALA A 274 1.78 -1.55 15.89
C ALA A 274 0.52 -1.33 15.05
N ARG A 275 0.60 -0.50 14.00
CA ARG A 275 -0.53 -0.26 13.10
C ARG A 275 -0.67 -1.43 12.13
N PRO A 276 -1.89 -1.73 11.65
CA PRO A 276 -2.05 -2.65 10.54
C PRO A 276 -1.31 -2.14 9.30
N SER A 277 -0.71 -3.08 8.59
CA SER A 277 0.13 -2.84 7.43
C SER A 277 -0.68 -2.94 6.13
N MET A 278 -0.41 -2.04 5.18
CA MET A 278 -1.04 -2.09 3.85
C MET A 278 0.00 -2.02 2.75
N LEU A 279 -0.09 -2.94 1.79
CA LEU A 279 0.65 -2.83 0.53
C LEU A 279 -0.18 -2.01 -0.46
N VAL A 280 0.40 -0.93 -1.00
CA VAL A 280 -0.23 -0.10 -2.02
C VAL A 280 -0.14 -0.78 -3.38
N VAL A 281 -1.28 -0.93 -4.04
CA VAL A 281 -1.40 -1.54 -5.38
C VAL A 281 -2.02 -0.51 -6.32
N VAL A 282 -1.24 0.01 -7.26
CA VAL A 282 -1.72 1.01 -8.22
C VAL A 282 -2.29 0.31 -9.45
N ALA A 283 -3.61 0.35 -9.56
CA ALA A 283 -4.37 -0.21 -10.67
C ALA A 283 -4.22 0.64 -11.94
N ASP A 284 -4.43 1.96 -11.78
CA ASP A 284 -4.36 2.92 -12.87
C ASP A 284 -3.81 4.27 -12.39
N ALA A 285 -3.07 4.92 -13.28
CA ALA A 285 -2.40 6.19 -13.03
C ALA A 285 -2.39 7.05 -14.31
N PRO A 286 -2.48 8.39 -14.19
CA PRO A 286 -2.31 9.26 -15.34
C PRO A 286 -0.95 9.03 -16.02
N ALA A 287 -0.92 9.13 -17.35
CA ALA A 287 0.26 8.81 -18.16
C ALA A 287 1.53 9.60 -17.76
N HIS A 288 1.38 10.78 -17.15
CA HIS A 288 2.48 11.65 -16.72
C HIS A 288 2.96 11.41 -15.26
N VAL A 289 2.32 10.52 -14.51
CA VAL A 289 2.62 10.32 -13.07
C VAL A 289 3.49 9.08 -12.85
N GLY A 290 3.27 7.99 -13.59
CA GLY A 290 3.97 6.71 -13.38
C GLY A 290 3.51 5.99 -12.11
N ARG A 291 3.40 4.66 -12.16
CA ARG A 291 2.74 3.89 -11.08
C ARG A 291 3.50 3.94 -9.75
N ARG A 292 4.83 3.88 -9.74
CA ARG A 292 5.60 3.92 -8.47
C ARG A 292 5.62 5.30 -7.84
N HIS A 293 5.57 6.37 -8.63
CA HIS A 293 5.45 7.71 -8.07
C HIS A 293 4.12 7.88 -7.35
N LEU A 294 3.02 7.42 -7.95
CA LEU A 294 1.71 7.41 -7.29
C LEU A 294 1.72 6.53 -6.03
N ALA A 295 2.31 5.33 -6.07
CA ALA A 295 2.48 4.49 -4.89
C ALA A 295 3.26 5.23 -3.79
N ALA A 296 4.39 5.84 -4.10
CA ALA A 296 5.21 6.60 -3.15
C ALA A 296 4.45 7.81 -2.56
N MET A 297 3.63 8.50 -3.34
CA MET A 297 2.76 9.57 -2.84
C MET A 297 1.76 9.04 -1.81
N VAL A 298 1.12 7.91 -2.09
CA VAL A 298 0.16 7.25 -1.18
C VAL A 298 0.87 6.75 0.08
N GLU A 299 2.01 6.07 -0.05
CA GLU A 299 2.80 5.57 1.08
C GLU A 299 3.30 6.69 2.00
N THR A 300 3.72 7.82 1.40
CA THR A 300 4.09 9.04 2.15
C THR A 300 2.89 9.58 2.93
N ALA A 301 1.74 9.74 2.26
CA ALA A 301 0.50 10.20 2.91
C ALA A 301 0.04 9.23 4.03
N MET A 302 0.22 7.93 3.87
CA MET A 302 -0.06 6.93 4.91
C MET A 302 0.87 7.08 6.12
N GLY A 303 2.16 7.34 5.89
CA GLY A 303 3.12 7.64 6.96
C GLY A 303 2.69 8.84 7.82
N GLU A 304 2.11 9.86 7.18
CA GLU A 304 1.56 11.06 7.83
C GLU A 304 0.23 10.77 8.59
N ALA A 305 -0.66 9.93 8.04
CA ALA A 305 -2.06 9.78 8.50
C ALA A 305 -2.30 8.96 9.79
N THR A 306 -1.26 8.46 10.46
CA THR A 306 -1.27 7.76 11.77
C THR A 306 -2.12 6.47 11.93
N ALA A 307 -3.07 6.16 11.05
CA ALA A 307 -3.99 5.03 11.22
C ALA A 307 -3.41 3.68 10.78
N PHE A 308 -2.67 3.68 9.68
CA PHE A 308 -2.09 2.51 9.05
C PHE A 308 -0.61 2.73 8.78
N SER A 309 0.12 1.65 8.49
CA SER A 309 1.51 1.72 8.06
C SER A 309 1.64 1.17 6.65
N ALA A 310 2.39 1.87 5.80
CA ALA A 310 2.73 1.36 4.49
C ALA A 310 3.64 0.12 4.63
N ALA A 311 3.42 -0.87 3.76
CA ALA A 311 4.25 -2.06 3.63
C ALA A 311 4.96 -2.06 2.27
N PRO A 312 5.83 -1.07 1.98
CA PRO A 312 6.41 -0.88 0.67
C PRO A 312 7.16 -2.14 0.21
N VAL A 313 7.19 -2.31 -1.11
CA VAL A 313 7.93 -3.37 -1.80
C VAL A 313 9.11 -2.74 -2.49
N ASN A 314 10.30 -3.34 -2.34
CA ASN A 314 11.45 -2.97 -3.16
C ASN A 314 11.45 -3.86 -4.42
N PRO A 315 10.98 -3.36 -5.57
CA PRO A 315 10.83 -4.16 -6.78
C PRO A 315 12.18 -4.58 -7.38
N SER A 316 13.26 -3.84 -7.08
CA SER A 316 14.61 -4.19 -7.52
C SER A 316 15.33 -5.10 -6.52
N PHE A 317 14.68 -5.52 -5.42
CA PHE A 317 15.33 -6.30 -4.38
C PHE A 317 15.90 -7.63 -4.90
N VAL A 318 15.14 -8.37 -5.72
CA VAL A 318 15.61 -9.65 -6.28
C VAL A 318 16.86 -9.45 -7.14
N GLU A 319 16.87 -8.41 -7.99
CA GLU A 319 18.02 -8.04 -8.81
C GLU A 319 19.23 -7.68 -7.92
N ILE A 320 19.02 -6.77 -6.95
CA ILE A 320 20.05 -6.31 -6.02
C ILE A 320 20.64 -7.48 -5.22
N ARG A 321 19.78 -8.37 -4.71
CA ARG A 321 20.18 -9.56 -3.98
C ARG A 321 21.04 -10.45 -4.87
N ASN A 322 20.60 -10.74 -6.10
CA ASN A 322 21.37 -11.58 -7.02
C ASN A 322 22.73 -10.96 -7.36
N GLN A 323 22.81 -9.65 -7.59
CA GLN A 323 24.08 -8.94 -7.82
C GLN A 323 25.02 -9.01 -6.62
N THR A 324 24.48 -8.86 -5.41
CA THR A 324 25.25 -8.82 -4.16
C THR A 324 25.72 -10.21 -3.71
N LEU A 325 24.93 -11.23 -4.03
CA LEU A 325 24.88 -12.48 -3.26
C LEU A 325 25.01 -13.72 -4.14
N GLY A 326 25.17 -13.53 -5.46
CA GLY A 326 25.00 -14.50 -6.55
C GLY A 326 25.82 -15.79 -6.52
N GLN A 327 26.57 -16.07 -5.45
CA GLN A 327 27.26 -17.35 -5.21
C GLN A 327 27.31 -17.76 -3.72
N SER A 328 26.52 -17.11 -2.86
CA SER A 328 26.65 -17.27 -1.40
C SER A 328 26.04 -18.56 -0.83
N GLY A 329 25.15 -19.22 -1.58
CA GLY A 329 24.40 -20.39 -1.15
C GLY A 329 23.37 -20.12 -0.03
N ALA A 330 23.12 -18.86 0.31
CA ALA A 330 22.12 -18.53 1.33
C ALA A 330 20.71 -18.53 0.76
N ASP A 331 19.82 -19.24 1.44
CA ASP A 331 18.43 -19.35 1.03
C ASP A 331 17.70 -18.02 1.16
N TYR A 332 16.84 -17.75 0.18
CA TYR A 332 15.92 -16.62 0.24
C TYR A 332 14.82 -16.98 1.22
N ARG A 333 14.56 -16.09 2.19
CA ARG A 333 13.42 -16.24 3.10
C ARG A 333 12.28 -15.38 2.56
N PRO A 334 11.09 -15.94 2.36
CA PRO A 334 9.99 -15.13 1.86
C PRO A 334 9.53 -14.11 2.92
N ARG A 335 9.09 -12.92 2.48
CA ARG A 335 8.54 -11.88 3.36
C ARG A 335 7.17 -12.28 3.90
N ALA A 336 6.86 -11.82 5.10
CA ALA A 336 5.50 -11.84 5.63
C ALA A 336 4.55 -10.97 4.79
N LEU A 337 3.32 -11.46 4.59
CA LEU A 337 2.26 -10.72 3.90
C LEU A 337 1.80 -9.50 4.72
N PRO A 338 1.41 -8.39 4.06
CA PRO A 338 0.75 -7.28 4.76
C PRO A 338 -0.59 -7.72 5.36
N ASP A 339 -1.15 -6.93 6.26
CA ASP A 339 -2.49 -7.19 6.81
C ASP A 339 -3.56 -6.96 5.74
N TYR A 340 -3.39 -5.89 4.95
CA TYR A 340 -4.27 -5.52 3.84
C TYR A 340 -3.52 -5.13 2.57
N PHE A 341 -4.26 -5.04 1.48
CA PHE A 341 -3.87 -4.34 0.27
C PHE A 341 -4.70 -3.08 0.12
N LEU A 342 -4.06 -1.97 -0.27
CA LEU A 342 -4.74 -0.73 -0.63
C LEU A 342 -4.67 -0.57 -2.14
N ARG A 343 -5.73 -0.95 -2.84
CA ARG A 343 -5.85 -0.73 -4.29
C ARG A 343 -6.16 0.74 -4.55
N VAL A 344 -5.45 1.34 -5.50
CA VAL A 344 -5.53 2.78 -5.82
C VAL A 344 -5.77 2.96 -7.32
N THR A 345 -6.78 3.76 -7.66
CA THR A 345 -7.06 4.22 -9.03
C THR A 345 -7.07 5.75 -9.05
N ALA A 346 -6.18 6.37 -9.82
CA ALA A 346 -6.12 7.82 -9.96
C ALA A 346 -6.71 8.30 -11.28
N LEU A 347 -7.71 9.19 -11.19
CA LEU A 347 -8.41 9.79 -12.32
C LEU A 347 -8.16 11.29 -12.35
N VAL A 348 -7.50 11.78 -13.39
CA VAL A 348 -7.41 13.21 -13.69
C VAL A 348 -8.47 13.53 -14.74
N LEU A 349 -9.40 14.42 -14.40
CA LEU A 349 -10.47 14.83 -15.30
C LEU A 349 -9.98 15.96 -16.20
N PRO A 350 -10.42 16.01 -17.48
CA PRO A 350 -9.95 17.03 -18.41
C PRO A 350 -10.18 18.43 -17.84
N SER A 351 -9.14 19.26 -17.91
CA SER A 351 -9.19 20.66 -17.49
C SER A 351 -10.25 21.43 -18.30
N ALA A 352 -10.93 22.35 -17.64
CA ALA A 352 -12.01 23.11 -18.25
C ALA A 352 -11.77 24.62 -18.11
N GLY A 353 -11.67 25.35 -19.23
CA GLY A 353 -11.41 26.78 -19.25
C GLY A 353 -12.63 27.63 -19.58
N MET A 354 -12.72 28.80 -18.94
CA MET A 354 -13.69 29.85 -19.22
C MET A 354 -12.95 31.18 -19.45
N PRO A 355 -13.13 31.85 -20.60
CA PRO A 355 -12.60 33.21 -20.78
C PRO A 355 -13.20 34.16 -19.75
N THR A 356 -12.41 35.14 -19.31
CA THR A 356 -12.90 36.26 -18.49
C THR A 356 -13.12 37.51 -19.34
N GLU A 357 -13.73 38.54 -18.76
CA GLU A 357 -13.86 39.85 -19.40
C GLU A 357 -12.49 40.55 -19.60
N VAL A 358 -11.44 40.08 -18.91
CA VAL A 358 -10.08 40.60 -19.05
C VAL A 358 -9.37 39.87 -20.19
N ARG A 359 -8.92 40.64 -21.19
CA ARG A 359 -8.20 40.11 -22.36
C ARG A 359 -6.97 39.32 -21.92
N GLY A 360 -6.85 38.10 -22.43
CA GLY A 360 -5.74 37.20 -22.11
C GLY A 360 -5.84 36.54 -20.74
N VAL A 361 -6.99 36.63 -20.05
CA VAL A 361 -7.23 35.95 -18.78
C VAL A 361 -8.38 34.95 -18.90
N SER A 362 -8.17 33.71 -18.47
CA SER A 362 -9.19 32.65 -18.42
C SER A 362 -9.22 31.97 -17.05
N ILE A 363 -10.39 31.64 -16.53
CA ILE A 363 -10.53 30.80 -15.33
C ILE A 363 -10.49 29.33 -15.77
N ARG A 364 -9.59 28.53 -15.22
CA ARG A 364 -9.59 27.08 -15.42
C ARG A 364 -10.02 26.32 -14.19
N SER A 365 -10.64 25.17 -14.41
CA SER A 365 -11.08 24.20 -13.41
C SER A 365 -10.31 22.92 -13.62
N HIS A 366 -9.64 22.45 -12.56
CA HIS A 366 -8.95 21.16 -12.53
C HIS A 366 -9.61 20.27 -11.49
N GLN A 367 -9.68 18.98 -11.78
CA GLN A 367 -10.25 18.00 -10.86
C GLN A 367 -9.50 16.69 -10.94
N ALA A 368 -9.12 16.16 -9.78
CA ALA A 368 -8.54 14.84 -9.64
C ALA A 368 -9.36 14.02 -8.63
N ARG A 369 -9.46 12.72 -8.88
CA ARG A 369 -10.10 11.75 -7.98
C ARG A 369 -9.15 10.60 -7.76
N VAL A 370 -9.03 10.18 -6.50
CA VAL A 370 -8.28 8.98 -6.13
C VAL A 370 -9.26 8.03 -5.45
N LEU A 371 -9.57 6.94 -6.14
CA LEU A 371 -10.42 5.87 -5.64
C LEU A 371 -9.55 4.87 -4.90
N VAL A 372 -10.03 4.41 -3.75
CA VAL A 372 -9.31 3.46 -2.89
C VAL A 372 -10.20 2.32 -2.47
N GLU A 373 -9.66 1.10 -2.49
CA GLU A 373 -10.27 -0.10 -1.94
C GLU A 373 -9.29 -0.78 -0.97
N VAL A 374 -9.73 -1.05 0.26
CA VAL A 374 -8.98 -1.87 1.23
C VAL A 374 -9.42 -3.32 1.05
N ILE A 375 -8.47 -4.20 0.73
CA ILE A 375 -8.70 -5.59 0.37
C ILE A 375 -7.97 -6.52 1.35
N ASP A 376 -8.66 -7.55 1.83
CA ASP A 376 -8.07 -8.57 2.71
C ASP A 376 -7.29 -9.66 1.94
N ARG A 377 -6.59 -10.56 2.66
CA ARG A 377 -5.83 -11.67 2.06
C ARG A 377 -6.69 -12.69 1.30
N ALA A 378 -8.02 -12.68 1.51
CA ALA A 378 -8.97 -13.50 0.77
C ALA A 378 -9.45 -12.81 -0.52
N GLY A 379 -9.04 -11.56 -0.77
CA GLY A 379 -9.39 -10.78 -1.96
C GLY A 379 -10.72 -10.04 -1.85
N ARG A 380 -11.29 -9.92 -0.65
CA ARG A 380 -12.54 -9.20 -0.40
C ARG A 380 -12.28 -7.72 -0.15
N VAL A 381 -13.10 -6.86 -0.73
CA VAL A 381 -13.12 -5.44 -0.37
C VAL A 381 -13.78 -5.28 1.01
N LEU A 382 -13.03 -4.80 1.99
CA LEU A 382 -13.52 -4.48 3.34
C LEU A 382 -14.03 -3.03 3.46
N PHE A 383 -13.46 -2.16 2.64
CA PHE A 383 -13.77 -0.73 2.61
C PHE A 383 -13.48 -0.17 1.21
N ALA A 384 -14.30 0.76 0.75
CA ALA A 384 -14.03 1.53 -0.47
C ALA A 384 -14.42 3.00 -0.27
N GLY A 385 -13.59 3.90 -0.78
CA GLY A 385 -13.75 5.34 -0.64
C GLY A 385 -13.07 6.11 -1.76
N GLN A 386 -13.11 7.43 -1.67
CA GLN A 386 -12.45 8.32 -2.62
C GLN A 386 -11.98 9.62 -1.96
N GLY A 387 -10.85 10.15 -2.43
CA GLY A 387 -10.44 11.55 -2.25
C GLY A 387 -10.71 12.33 -3.54
N VAL A 388 -11.16 13.58 -3.41
CA VAL A 388 -11.59 14.40 -4.55
C VAL A 388 -11.09 15.81 -4.37
N GLU A 389 -10.16 16.23 -5.21
CA GLU A 389 -9.73 17.62 -5.25
C GLU A 389 -10.33 18.32 -6.47
N SER A 390 -10.86 19.52 -6.25
CA SER A 390 -11.23 20.43 -7.33
C SER A 390 -10.88 21.86 -6.94
N TRP A 391 -10.23 22.57 -7.86
CA TRP A 391 -9.87 23.97 -7.68
C TRP A 391 -10.01 24.73 -8.99
N ARG A 392 -10.16 26.05 -8.86
CA ARG A 392 -10.26 26.98 -9.97
C ARG A 392 -9.28 28.12 -9.81
N ASP A 393 -8.60 28.49 -10.89
CA ASP A 393 -7.66 29.61 -10.87
C ASP A 393 -7.71 30.43 -12.16
N ALA A 394 -7.27 31.69 -12.07
CA ALA A 394 -7.17 32.58 -13.21
C ALA A 394 -5.81 32.38 -13.90
N GLU A 395 -5.84 32.00 -15.16
CA GLU A 395 -4.69 31.91 -16.05
C GLU A 395 -4.53 33.21 -16.82
N ILE A 396 -3.34 33.79 -16.76
CA ILE A 396 -2.91 34.81 -17.71
C ILE A 396 -2.18 34.08 -18.85
N ALA A 397 -2.57 34.35 -20.09
CA ALA A 397 -1.91 33.84 -21.28
C ALA A 397 -0.40 34.09 -21.18
N ASP A 398 0.39 33.04 -21.40
CA ASP A 398 1.86 33.04 -21.35
C ASP A 398 2.51 33.25 -19.96
N LEU A 399 1.78 33.15 -18.83
CA LEU A 399 2.34 33.34 -17.47
C LEU A 399 1.83 32.31 -16.43
N SER A 400 1.43 31.10 -16.85
CA SER A 400 0.84 30.08 -15.96
C SER A 400 1.53 28.72 -16.06
N PHE A 401 1.39 27.90 -15.01
CA PHE A 401 1.74 26.48 -15.04
C PHE A 401 0.95 25.76 -16.14
N SER A 402 1.54 24.73 -16.77
CA SER A 402 0.83 23.90 -17.74
C SER A 402 -0.28 23.10 -17.06
N ALA A 403 -1.24 22.60 -17.85
CA ALA A 403 -2.35 21.80 -17.33
C ALA A 403 -1.86 20.55 -16.56
N GLU A 404 -0.87 19.84 -17.09
CA GLU A 404 -0.27 18.65 -16.46
C GLU A 404 0.29 18.95 -15.05
N GLN A 405 0.90 20.12 -14.88
CA GLN A 405 1.50 20.53 -13.61
C GLN A 405 0.44 20.81 -12.53
N ARG A 406 -0.72 21.30 -12.95
CA ARG A 406 -1.85 21.58 -12.06
C ARG A 406 -2.64 20.32 -11.76
N ASP A 407 -2.75 19.44 -12.74
CA ASP A 407 -3.33 18.10 -12.57
C ASP A 407 -2.54 17.30 -11.53
N ASP A 408 -1.21 17.41 -11.51
CA ASP A 408 -0.35 16.85 -10.46
C ASP A 408 -0.64 17.42 -9.06
N LEU A 409 -0.81 18.74 -8.94
CA LEU A 409 -1.14 19.35 -7.65
C LEU A 409 -2.50 18.90 -7.14
N ALA A 410 -3.49 18.82 -8.04
CA ALA A 410 -4.81 18.28 -7.72
C ALA A 410 -4.71 16.80 -7.30
N LEU A 411 -3.87 16.01 -7.98
CA LEU A 411 -3.66 14.61 -7.66
C LEU A 411 -3.03 14.42 -6.28
N ILE A 412 -2.00 15.20 -5.91
CA ILE A 412 -1.37 15.15 -4.59
C ILE A 412 -2.39 15.41 -3.48
N ALA A 413 -3.25 16.42 -3.66
CA ALA A 413 -4.30 16.74 -2.71
C ALA A 413 -5.35 15.63 -2.62
N ALA A 414 -5.79 15.08 -3.77
CA ALA A 414 -6.74 13.98 -3.82
C ALA A 414 -6.18 12.70 -3.17
N VAL A 415 -4.88 12.39 -3.32
CA VAL A 415 -4.20 11.29 -2.63
C VAL A 415 -4.27 11.46 -1.11
N ARG A 416 -3.93 12.64 -0.60
CA ARG A 416 -3.99 12.92 0.84
C ARG A 416 -5.40 12.73 1.40
N GLN A 417 -6.41 13.29 0.72
CA GLN A 417 -7.80 13.11 1.12
C GLN A 417 -8.24 11.64 1.08
N ALA A 418 -7.82 10.86 0.08
CA ALA A 418 -8.17 9.44 0.00
C ALA A 418 -7.60 8.65 1.18
N VAL A 419 -6.35 8.91 1.56
CA VAL A 419 -5.72 8.29 2.74
C VAL A 419 -6.39 8.74 4.04
N GLU A 420 -6.75 10.02 4.16
CA GLU A 420 -7.52 10.52 5.31
C GLU A 420 -8.88 9.84 5.44
N VAL A 421 -9.58 9.61 4.33
CA VAL A 421 -10.87 8.89 4.30
C VAL A 421 -10.69 7.46 4.81
N VAL A 422 -9.67 6.72 4.33
CA VAL A 422 -9.34 5.38 4.85
C VAL A 422 -9.03 5.44 6.34
N GLY A 423 -8.15 6.36 6.74
CA GLY A 423 -7.71 6.53 8.12
C GLY A 423 -8.82 6.97 9.08
N ARG A 424 -9.89 7.61 8.58
CA ARG A 424 -11.04 8.05 9.38
C ARG A 424 -12.13 6.98 9.44
N GLU A 425 -12.43 6.33 8.33
CA GLU A 425 -13.66 5.54 8.16
C GLU A 425 -13.43 4.03 8.22
N PHE A 426 -12.23 3.54 7.88
CA PHE A 426 -11.92 2.11 8.01
C PHE A 426 -11.42 1.78 9.42
N ARG A 427 -12.17 0.92 10.11
CA ARG A 427 -11.87 0.43 11.47
C ARG A 427 -11.95 -1.09 11.47
N PRO A 428 -10.84 -1.81 11.30
CA PRO A 428 -10.88 -3.26 11.24
C PRO A 428 -11.38 -3.85 12.56
N GLN A 429 -12.27 -4.83 12.48
CA GLN A 429 -12.83 -5.52 13.63
C GLN A 429 -12.59 -7.02 13.49
N THR A 430 -11.85 -7.60 14.44
CA THR A 430 -11.67 -9.05 14.54
C THR A 430 -12.87 -9.65 15.28
N LEU A 431 -13.62 -10.50 14.59
CA LEU A 431 -14.63 -11.38 15.16
C LEU A 431 -14.00 -12.69 15.65
N ARG A 432 -14.55 -13.23 16.73
CA ARG A 432 -14.26 -14.58 17.20
C ARG A 432 -15.55 -15.39 17.19
N LEU A 433 -15.59 -16.40 16.33
CA LEU A 433 -16.78 -17.21 16.09
C LEU A 433 -16.60 -18.60 16.71
N PRO A 434 -17.57 -19.12 17.48
CA PRO A 434 -17.47 -20.46 18.05
C PRO A 434 -17.36 -21.55 16.97
N VAL A 435 -16.51 -22.55 17.21
CA VAL A 435 -16.39 -23.71 16.33
C VAL A 435 -16.76 -25.01 17.02
N SER A 436 -17.19 -25.98 16.23
CA SER A 436 -17.45 -27.35 16.64
C SER A 436 -16.89 -28.32 15.59
N ALA A 437 -16.54 -29.53 16.00
CA ALA A 437 -16.00 -30.53 15.08
C ALA A 437 -17.07 -30.98 14.07
N ALA A 438 -16.65 -31.21 12.82
CA ALA A 438 -17.47 -31.79 11.77
C ALA A 438 -16.67 -32.84 10.98
N ALA A 439 -17.35 -33.74 10.25
CA ALA A 439 -16.66 -34.73 9.44
C ALA A 439 -15.78 -34.03 8.37
N GLY A 440 -14.47 -34.27 8.40
CA GLY A 440 -13.50 -33.66 7.47
C GLY A 440 -13.20 -32.17 7.70
N GLY A 441 -13.64 -31.58 8.83
CA GLY A 441 -13.43 -30.15 9.08
C GLY A 441 -14.09 -29.63 10.36
N VAL A 442 -14.68 -28.43 10.27
CA VAL A 442 -15.36 -27.75 11.37
C VAL A 442 -16.68 -27.12 10.94
N ARG A 443 -17.60 -26.99 11.90
CA ARG A 443 -18.79 -26.16 11.79
C ARG A 443 -18.61 -24.90 12.63
N VAL A 444 -18.77 -23.75 12.00
CA VAL A 444 -18.58 -22.42 12.59
C VAL A 444 -19.94 -21.75 12.78
N ALA A 445 -20.29 -21.40 14.02
CA ALA A 445 -21.51 -20.66 14.30
C ALA A 445 -21.36 -19.21 13.85
N ASP A 446 -22.14 -18.80 12.86
CA ASP A 446 -22.08 -17.47 12.27
C ASP A 446 -23.50 -17.00 11.91
N PRO A 447 -24.34 -16.66 12.91
CA PRO A 447 -25.70 -16.20 12.66
C PRO A 447 -25.74 -14.82 11.98
N GLY A 448 -24.64 -14.07 12.04
CA GLY A 448 -24.51 -12.74 11.42
C GLY A 448 -24.18 -12.79 9.93
N GLY A 449 -23.82 -13.95 9.38
CA GLY A 449 -23.50 -14.11 7.97
C GLY A 449 -22.21 -13.42 7.53
N ALA A 450 -21.25 -13.28 8.45
CA ALA A 450 -19.96 -12.64 8.17
C ALA A 450 -19.01 -13.53 7.37
N LEU A 451 -19.21 -14.85 7.40
CA LEU A 451 -18.41 -15.84 6.67
C LEU A 451 -19.05 -16.19 5.33
N THR A 452 -18.21 -16.25 4.31
CA THR A 452 -18.55 -16.58 2.92
C THR A 452 -17.65 -17.71 2.41
N GLN A 453 -18.06 -18.41 1.36
CA GLN A 453 -17.26 -19.50 0.78
C GLN A 453 -15.87 -19.02 0.33
N GLY A 454 -14.83 -19.83 0.41
CA GLY A 454 -13.45 -19.46 0.05
C GLY A 454 -12.73 -18.57 1.07
N VAL A 455 -13.37 -18.23 2.19
CA VAL A 455 -12.73 -17.52 3.30
C VAL A 455 -11.73 -18.44 4.00
N SER A 456 -10.48 -18.02 4.08
CA SER A 456 -9.44 -18.66 4.90
C SER A 456 -9.28 -17.94 6.24
N ALA A 457 -9.27 -18.69 7.34
CA ALA A 457 -9.18 -18.16 8.70
C ALA A 457 -8.44 -19.12 9.66
N SER A 458 -8.01 -18.62 10.81
CA SER A 458 -7.32 -19.41 11.83
C SER A 458 -8.24 -19.79 12.97
N ILE A 459 -8.18 -21.06 13.38
CA ILE A 459 -8.81 -21.53 14.62
C ILE A 459 -7.82 -21.31 15.76
N LEU A 460 -8.28 -20.65 16.81
CA LEU A 460 -7.54 -20.37 18.03
C LEU A 460 -8.09 -21.18 19.19
N ARG A 461 -7.19 -21.64 20.06
CA ARG A 461 -7.49 -22.32 21.32
C ARG A 461 -7.04 -21.49 22.50
N ARG A 462 -7.92 -21.29 23.47
CA ARG A 462 -7.58 -20.69 24.76
C ARG A 462 -6.64 -21.63 25.53
N ILE A 463 -5.47 -21.14 25.89
CA ILE A 463 -4.52 -21.85 26.77
C ILE A 463 -4.55 -21.34 28.22
N GLY A 464 -5.31 -20.27 28.49
CA GLY A 464 -5.50 -19.68 29.80
C GLY A 464 -4.60 -18.48 30.05
N ARG A 465 -4.40 -18.12 31.32
CA ARG A 465 -3.53 -17.00 31.72
C ARG A 465 -2.07 -17.43 31.73
N VAL A 466 -1.19 -16.55 31.24
CA VAL A 466 0.26 -16.72 31.26
C VAL A 466 0.87 -15.59 32.11
N PRO A 467 1.80 -15.88 33.05
CA PRO A 467 2.41 -14.85 33.88
C PRO A 467 3.03 -13.71 33.06
N GLY A 468 2.72 -12.47 33.42
CA GLY A 468 3.23 -11.28 32.75
C GLY A 468 2.55 -10.95 31.42
N ILE A 469 1.41 -11.57 31.12
CA ILE A 469 0.53 -11.23 29.99
C ILE A 469 -0.88 -10.94 30.53
N ASP A 470 -1.45 -9.82 30.11
CA ASP A 470 -2.80 -9.43 30.51
C ASP A 470 -3.85 -10.23 29.73
N GLY A 471 -4.80 -10.81 30.46
CA GLY A 471 -5.92 -11.56 29.88
C GLY A 471 -5.60 -13.03 29.57
N ASP A 472 -6.46 -13.63 28.74
CA ASP A 472 -6.27 -15.01 28.28
C ASP A 472 -5.45 -15.05 27.01
N VAL A 473 -4.53 -16.02 26.96
CA VAL A 473 -3.74 -16.32 25.77
C VAL A 473 -4.48 -17.32 24.89
N TRP A 474 -4.49 -17.03 23.60
CA TRP A 474 -5.06 -17.84 22.53
C TRP A 474 -3.95 -18.25 21.57
N SER A 475 -3.88 -19.56 21.28
CA SER A 475 -2.85 -20.14 20.43
C SER A 475 -3.47 -20.70 19.14
N PRO A 476 -2.86 -20.46 17.96
CA PRO A 476 -3.36 -21.01 16.71
C PRO A 476 -3.29 -22.54 16.75
N VAL A 477 -4.35 -23.20 16.30
CA VAL A 477 -4.44 -24.65 16.22
C VAL A 477 -4.24 -25.11 14.78
N THR A 478 -4.99 -24.51 13.85
CA THR A 478 -4.98 -24.86 12.43
C THR A 478 -5.63 -23.74 11.62
N ASN A 479 -5.37 -23.73 10.31
CA ASN A 479 -6.06 -22.88 9.35
C ASN A 479 -7.17 -23.67 8.67
N VAL A 480 -8.27 -22.99 8.41
CA VAL A 480 -9.44 -23.56 7.73
C VAL A 480 -9.88 -22.68 6.58
N GLU A 481 -10.53 -23.29 5.59
CA GLU A 481 -11.18 -22.60 4.49
C GLU A 481 -12.69 -22.92 4.51
N VAL A 482 -13.53 -21.90 4.47
CA VAL A 482 -14.99 -22.04 4.41
C VAL A 482 -15.40 -22.64 3.07
N VAL A 483 -16.01 -23.83 3.08
CA VAL A 483 -16.43 -24.54 1.86
C VAL A 483 -17.92 -24.37 1.55
N SER A 484 -18.74 -24.12 2.56
CA SER A 484 -20.17 -23.88 2.37
C SER A 484 -20.73 -23.03 3.51
N THR A 485 -21.86 -22.40 3.25
CA THR A 485 -22.56 -21.56 4.22
C THR A 485 -24.06 -21.82 4.18
N ASP A 486 -24.72 -21.68 5.33
CA ASP A 486 -26.16 -21.80 5.51
C ASP A 486 -26.68 -20.65 6.39
N GLN A 487 -27.91 -20.76 6.92
CA GLN A 487 -28.52 -19.71 7.75
C GLN A 487 -27.87 -19.59 9.14
N ASP A 488 -27.36 -20.70 9.69
CA ASP A 488 -26.83 -20.80 11.05
C ASP A 488 -25.30 -20.66 11.10
N GLY A 489 -24.62 -20.76 9.96
CA GLY A 489 -23.20 -20.42 9.83
C GLY A 489 -22.48 -21.04 8.64
N ALA A 490 -21.23 -21.44 8.85
CA ALA A 490 -20.35 -21.99 7.82
C ALA A 490 -19.84 -23.41 8.15
N THR A 491 -19.60 -24.22 7.12
CA THR A 491 -18.76 -25.42 7.20
C THR A 491 -17.40 -25.07 6.58
N ALA A 492 -16.32 -25.41 7.26
CA ALA A 492 -14.96 -25.16 6.80
C ALA A 492 -14.13 -26.45 6.82
N ARG A 493 -13.24 -26.60 5.85
CA ARG A 493 -12.28 -27.70 5.76
C ARG A 493 -10.92 -27.25 6.30
N PHE A 494 -10.11 -28.18 6.78
CA PHE A 494 -8.71 -27.86 7.12
C PHE A 494 -7.93 -27.50 5.84
N ALA A 495 -7.10 -26.46 5.93
CA ALA A 495 -6.24 -26.04 4.82
C ALA A 495 -5.02 -26.98 4.64
N GLY A 496 -4.68 -27.76 5.67
CA GLY A 496 -3.60 -28.75 5.66
C GLY A 496 -4.09 -30.20 5.54
N VAL A 497 -3.14 -31.13 5.37
CA VAL A 497 -3.39 -32.56 5.12
C VAL A 497 -3.80 -33.33 6.40
N GLU A 498 -3.38 -32.84 7.57
CA GLU A 498 -3.60 -33.52 8.85
C GLU A 498 -4.82 -32.96 9.59
N ALA A 499 -5.76 -33.83 9.93
CA ALA A 499 -6.96 -33.47 10.69
C ALA A 499 -6.59 -33.18 12.15
N VAL A 500 -6.72 -31.93 12.58
CA VAL A 500 -6.44 -31.53 13.97
C VAL A 500 -7.71 -31.67 14.81
N SER A 501 -7.60 -32.22 16.03
CA SER A 501 -8.76 -32.32 16.93
C SER A 501 -9.20 -30.93 17.40
N VAL A 502 -10.30 -30.43 16.86
CA VAL A 502 -10.96 -29.21 17.33
C VAL A 502 -11.80 -29.53 18.55
N ARG A 503 -11.76 -28.66 19.57
CA ARG A 503 -12.38 -28.86 20.88
C ARG A 503 -13.48 -27.85 21.13
N SER A 504 -14.40 -28.19 22.02
CA SER A 504 -15.37 -27.23 22.55
C SER A 504 -14.64 -26.04 23.19
N GLY A 505 -14.99 -24.82 22.77
CA GLY A 505 -14.36 -23.58 23.22
C GLY A 505 -13.25 -23.04 22.32
N ASP A 506 -12.83 -23.79 21.31
CA ASP A 506 -12.02 -23.23 20.22
C ASP A 506 -12.86 -22.19 19.45
N GLN A 507 -12.18 -21.20 18.87
CA GLN A 507 -12.83 -20.09 18.15
C GLN A 507 -12.13 -19.81 16.83
N LEU A 508 -12.89 -19.49 15.79
CA LEU A 508 -12.35 -18.99 14.53
C LEU A 508 -12.17 -17.48 14.64
N ALA A 509 -10.94 -17.00 14.38
CA ALA A 509 -10.64 -15.58 14.31
C ALA A 509 -10.78 -15.09 12.86
N TRP A 510 -11.56 -14.03 12.67
CA TRP A 510 -11.90 -13.50 11.33
C TRP A 510 -12.03 -11.99 11.35
N GLU A 511 -11.75 -11.33 10.24
CA GLU A 511 -11.99 -9.89 10.11
C GLU A 511 -13.32 -9.61 9.42
N ALA A 512 -14.17 -8.84 10.10
CA ALA A 512 -15.47 -8.46 9.57
C ALA A 512 -15.36 -7.38 8.49
N PRO A 513 -16.24 -7.40 7.47
CA PRO A 513 -16.43 -6.24 6.61
C PRO A 513 -17.05 -5.07 7.39
N SER A 514 -16.87 -3.84 6.89
CA SER A 514 -17.42 -2.64 7.51
C SER A 514 -18.95 -2.55 7.47
N LEU A 515 -19.59 -3.24 6.52
CA LEU A 515 -21.04 -3.31 6.36
C LEU A 515 -21.56 -4.69 6.71
N ALA A 516 -22.71 -4.74 7.39
CA ALA A 516 -23.45 -5.98 7.58
C ALA A 516 -23.86 -6.58 6.23
N THR A 517 -23.57 -7.85 6.03
CA THR A 517 -23.81 -8.59 4.79
C THR A 517 -25.27 -9.07 4.73
N ALA A 518 -25.96 -8.77 3.63
CA ALA A 518 -27.28 -9.31 3.30
C ALA A 518 -27.20 -10.62 2.51
N SER A 519 -26.01 -10.99 2.04
CA SER A 519 -25.73 -12.24 1.32
C SER A 519 -24.32 -12.73 1.63
N ARG A 520 -24.16 -14.06 1.61
CA ARG A 520 -22.88 -14.76 1.76
C ARG A 520 -22.22 -15.12 0.42
N ARG A 521 -22.83 -14.72 -0.71
CA ARG A 521 -22.28 -14.94 -2.06
C ARG A 521 -21.32 -13.82 -2.44
N TRP A 522 -20.32 -14.15 -3.25
CA TRP A 522 -19.40 -13.18 -3.83
C TRP A 522 -20.00 -12.49 -5.03
N PHE A 523 -19.65 -11.22 -5.20
CA PHE A 523 -19.99 -10.42 -6.36
C PHE A 523 -18.73 -9.81 -6.95
N ILE A 524 -18.62 -9.91 -8.26
CA ILE A 524 -17.49 -9.41 -9.05
C ILE A 524 -18.06 -8.68 -10.27
N GLN A 525 -17.34 -7.70 -10.80
CA GLN A 525 -17.79 -7.01 -12.03
C GLN A 525 -17.92 -8.03 -13.16
N CYS A 526 -18.94 -7.99 -14.00
CA CYS A 526 -19.06 -8.90 -15.15
C CYS A 526 -17.89 -8.72 -16.12
N ALA A 527 -17.43 -9.80 -16.76
CA ALA A 527 -16.46 -9.72 -17.84
C ALA A 527 -17.13 -9.35 -19.18
N ASP A 528 -16.44 -8.59 -20.01
CA ASP A 528 -16.74 -8.42 -21.43
C ASP A 528 -16.18 -9.60 -22.26
N ALA A 529 -16.33 -9.53 -23.59
CA ALA A 529 -15.87 -10.59 -24.48
C ALA A 529 -14.33 -10.76 -24.51
N LEU A 530 -13.58 -9.77 -24.04
CA LEU A 530 -12.12 -9.77 -23.94
C LEU A 530 -11.64 -10.14 -22.54
N GLY A 531 -12.55 -10.39 -21.59
CA GLY A 531 -12.24 -10.70 -20.20
C GLY A 531 -12.12 -9.47 -19.28
N ASN A 532 -12.24 -8.25 -19.81
CA ASN A 532 -12.12 -7.03 -19.01
C ASN A 532 -13.42 -6.72 -18.26
N GLY A 533 -13.35 -5.87 -17.24
CA GLY A 533 -14.54 -5.36 -16.55
C GLY A 533 -15.55 -4.68 -17.48
N SER A 534 -16.74 -5.27 -17.62
CA SER A 534 -17.82 -4.78 -18.47
C SER A 534 -18.53 -3.57 -17.88
N VAL A 535 -18.87 -2.60 -18.73
CA VAL A 535 -19.69 -1.42 -18.41
C VAL A 535 -20.70 -1.23 -19.53
N SER A 536 -21.99 -1.14 -19.18
CA SER A 536 -23.06 -0.87 -20.16
C SER A 536 -23.25 0.63 -20.34
N ALA A 537 -22.60 1.20 -21.37
CA ALA A 537 -22.79 2.58 -21.81
C ALA A 537 -23.92 2.65 -22.85
N ARG A 538 -25.03 3.33 -22.54
CA ARG A 538 -26.25 3.35 -23.38
C ARG A 538 -26.62 4.73 -23.93
N GLY A 539 -25.89 5.78 -23.55
CA GLY A 539 -26.21 7.17 -23.92
C GLY A 539 -25.40 7.70 -25.10
N SER A 540 -25.84 8.83 -25.64
CA SER A 540 -25.13 9.55 -26.70
C SER A 540 -23.83 10.24 -26.25
N ILE A 541 -23.65 10.44 -24.94
CA ILE A 541 -22.46 11.11 -24.38
C ILE A 541 -21.57 10.08 -23.65
N PRO A 542 -20.30 9.91 -24.08
CA PRO A 542 -19.38 9.00 -23.42
C PRO A 542 -18.92 9.55 -22.06
N GLN A 543 -18.72 8.66 -21.09
CA GLN A 543 -18.12 8.99 -19.81
C GLN A 543 -17.03 7.96 -19.45
N PRO A 544 -15.79 8.15 -19.94
CA PRO A 544 -14.71 7.17 -19.76
C PRO A 544 -14.39 6.87 -18.28
N THR A 545 -14.60 7.82 -17.38
CA THR A 545 -14.32 7.69 -15.94
C THR A 545 -15.41 6.95 -15.17
N PHE A 546 -16.55 6.64 -15.78
CA PHE A 546 -17.69 6.03 -15.06
C PHE A 546 -17.37 4.63 -14.52
N GLY A 547 -16.67 3.80 -15.29
CA GLY A 547 -16.38 2.41 -14.91
C GLY A 547 -15.71 2.31 -13.54
N PRO A 548 -14.51 2.89 -13.34
CA PRO A 548 -13.84 2.90 -12.05
C PRO A 548 -14.67 3.52 -10.92
N ILE A 549 -15.35 4.64 -11.18
CA ILE A 549 -16.22 5.30 -10.18
C ILE A 549 -17.35 4.37 -9.74
N ALA A 550 -17.99 3.67 -10.67
CA ALA A 550 -19.12 2.79 -10.38
C ALA A 550 -18.68 1.51 -9.64
N VAL A 551 -17.53 0.94 -9.99
CA VAL A 551 -16.97 -0.22 -9.27
C VAL A 551 -16.65 0.13 -7.82
N ASN A 552 -15.97 1.26 -7.60
CA ASN A 552 -15.68 1.75 -6.24
C ASN A 552 -16.98 2.04 -5.46
N ALA A 553 -17.96 2.69 -6.09
CA ALA A 553 -19.26 2.97 -5.48
C ALA A 553 -20.04 1.70 -5.14
N PHE A 554 -19.97 0.66 -5.98
CA PHE A 554 -20.57 -0.64 -5.71
C PHE A 554 -19.92 -1.31 -4.50
N ALA A 555 -18.59 -1.39 -4.48
CA ALA A 555 -17.83 -1.95 -3.36
C ALA A 555 -18.05 -1.19 -2.04
N ALA A 556 -18.32 0.12 -2.11
CA ALA A 556 -18.54 0.97 -0.92
C ALA A 556 -19.93 0.81 -0.29
N ALA A 557 -20.95 0.39 -1.05
CA ALA A 557 -22.35 0.49 -0.62
C ALA A 557 -23.16 -0.81 -0.75
N PHE A 558 -22.74 -1.74 -1.59
CA PHE A 558 -23.45 -3.00 -1.78
C PHE A 558 -23.27 -3.92 -0.57
N ARG A 559 -24.38 -4.49 -0.07
CA ARG A 559 -24.40 -5.27 1.17
C ARG A 559 -24.08 -6.75 0.95
N ALA A 560 -22.97 -7.05 0.30
CA ALA A 560 -22.43 -8.41 0.17
C ALA A 560 -20.91 -8.35 -0.11
N PRO A 561 -20.17 -9.45 0.04
CA PRO A 561 -18.76 -9.48 -0.33
C PRO A 561 -18.54 -9.14 -1.80
N VAL A 562 -17.70 -8.13 -2.04
CA VAL A 562 -17.30 -7.70 -3.38
C VAL A 562 -15.83 -8.05 -3.61
N ARG A 563 -15.51 -8.53 -4.82
CA ARG A 563 -14.15 -8.64 -5.35
C ARG A 563 -13.98 -7.73 -6.56
N ILE A 564 -12.74 -7.30 -6.77
CA ILE A 564 -12.33 -6.54 -7.95
C ILE A 564 -11.75 -7.53 -8.97
N ARG A 565 -12.23 -7.49 -10.23
CA ARG A 565 -11.92 -8.50 -11.25
C ARG A 565 -10.42 -8.59 -11.56
N ASP A 566 -9.79 -7.45 -11.78
CA ASP A 566 -8.40 -7.40 -12.28
C ASP A 566 -7.37 -7.28 -11.14
N PHE A 567 -7.82 -7.32 -9.88
CA PHE A 567 -6.92 -7.08 -8.74
C PHE A 567 -5.83 -8.13 -8.60
N GLU A 568 -6.12 -9.38 -8.98
CA GLU A 568 -5.11 -10.44 -8.99
C GLU A 568 -3.94 -10.11 -9.93
N ASP A 569 -4.24 -9.66 -11.15
CA ASP A 569 -3.25 -9.29 -12.15
C ASP A 569 -2.49 -8.02 -11.77
N GLU A 570 -3.15 -7.08 -11.07
CA GLU A 570 -2.51 -5.90 -10.50
C GLU A 570 -1.55 -6.24 -9.35
N LEU A 571 -1.90 -7.23 -8.52
CA LEU A 571 -1.16 -7.60 -7.32
C LEU A 571 0.00 -8.55 -7.61
N ARG A 572 -0.18 -9.51 -8.51
CA ARG A 572 0.78 -10.59 -8.82
C ARG A 572 2.22 -10.09 -9.10
N PRO A 573 2.45 -9.01 -9.88
CA PRO A 573 3.80 -8.49 -10.11
C PRO A 573 4.51 -7.99 -8.85
N LEU A 574 3.78 -7.61 -7.81
CA LEU A 574 4.33 -7.16 -6.53
C LEU A 574 4.66 -8.33 -5.60
N LEU A 575 4.04 -9.49 -5.81
CA LEU A 575 4.13 -10.63 -4.89
C LEU A 575 5.16 -11.69 -5.31
N ILE A 576 5.34 -11.94 -6.61
CA ILE A 576 6.16 -13.06 -7.11
C ILE A 576 7.60 -12.99 -6.57
N GLY A 577 8.02 -14.08 -5.92
CA GLY A 577 9.37 -14.24 -5.38
C GLY A 577 9.67 -13.37 -4.16
N GLN A 578 8.67 -12.66 -3.61
CA GLN A 578 8.86 -11.74 -2.48
C GLN A 578 8.10 -12.14 -1.20
N PHE A 579 7.04 -12.94 -1.27
CA PHE A 579 6.18 -13.24 -0.12
C PHE A 579 5.91 -14.75 0.05
N GLU A 580 5.60 -15.17 1.28
CA GLU A 580 5.31 -16.58 1.62
C GLU A 580 3.83 -16.90 1.43
N GLY A 581 3.51 -18.16 1.12
CA GLY A 581 2.14 -18.67 1.19
C GLY A 581 1.22 -18.20 0.04
N LEU A 582 1.79 -17.63 -1.02
CA LEU A 582 1.05 -17.10 -2.19
C LEU A 582 0.09 -18.13 -2.80
N GLU A 583 0.52 -19.38 -2.90
CA GLU A 583 -0.26 -20.47 -3.50
C GLU A 583 -1.53 -20.83 -2.70
N GLN A 584 -1.61 -20.38 -1.44
CA GLN A 584 -2.74 -20.65 -0.54
C GLN A 584 -3.61 -19.41 -0.30
N MET A 585 -3.33 -18.30 -0.99
CA MET A 585 -4.06 -17.06 -0.80
C MET A 585 -5.35 -17.02 -1.64
N GLY A 586 -6.49 -16.81 -0.96
CA GLY A 586 -7.77 -16.61 -1.63
C GLY A 586 -7.79 -15.40 -2.58
N VAL A 587 -6.92 -14.40 -2.38
CA VAL A 587 -6.79 -13.27 -3.32
C VAL A 587 -6.27 -13.71 -4.70
N LEU A 588 -5.43 -14.76 -4.78
CA LEU A 588 -4.86 -15.30 -6.03
C LEU A 588 -5.58 -16.58 -6.51
N SER A 589 -6.67 -16.95 -5.86
CA SER A 589 -7.47 -18.15 -6.19
C SER A 589 -8.95 -17.83 -5.97
N PRO A 590 -9.55 -17.02 -6.86
CA PRO A 590 -10.94 -16.59 -6.70
C PRO A 590 -11.90 -17.79 -6.75
N PRO A 591 -12.95 -17.81 -5.91
CA PRO A 591 -14.01 -18.80 -6.03
C PRO A 591 -14.77 -18.61 -7.36
N PRO A 592 -15.43 -19.66 -7.88
CA PRO A 592 -16.21 -19.58 -9.11
C PRO A 592 -17.30 -18.50 -9.05
N GLU A 593 -17.49 -17.82 -10.18
CA GLU A 593 -18.42 -16.69 -10.31
C GLU A 593 -19.86 -17.17 -10.54
N ASP A 594 -20.71 -17.10 -9.53
CA ASP A 594 -22.14 -17.43 -9.67
C ASP A 594 -22.98 -16.22 -10.16
N VAL A 595 -22.65 -15.02 -9.68
CA VAL A 595 -23.36 -13.78 -10.02
C VAL A 595 -22.35 -12.65 -10.14
N CYS A 596 -22.42 -11.89 -11.23
CA CYS A 596 -21.61 -10.70 -11.45
C CYS A 596 -22.49 -9.45 -11.53
N PHE A 597 -21.89 -8.28 -11.33
CA PHE A 597 -22.55 -6.99 -11.50
C PHE A 597 -22.00 -6.23 -12.71
N GLU A 598 -22.88 -5.59 -13.46
CA GLU A 598 -22.53 -4.75 -14.61
C GLU A 598 -22.98 -3.31 -14.31
N PRO A 599 -22.05 -2.37 -14.13
CA PRO A 599 -22.36 -0.95 -14.08
C PRO A 599 -23.06 -0.49 -15.35
N VAL A 600 -24.12 0.31 -15.21
CA VAL A 600 -24.91 0.84 -16.33
C VAL A 600 -24.93 2.36 -16.22
N HIS A 601 -24.64 3.06 -17.31
CA HIS A 601 -24.91 4.49 -17.43
C HIS A 601 -25.52 4.87 -18.77
N GLN A 602 -26.34 5.91 -18.74
CA GLN A 602 -26.88 6.60 -19.91
C GLN A 602 -26.86 8.09 -19.62
N VAL A 603 -26.34 8.86 -20.56
CA VAL A 603 -26.29 10.33 -20.50
C VAL A 603 -26.85 10.85 -21.81
N GLU A 604 -27.90 11.66 -21.73
CA GLU A 604 -28.56 12.27 -22.88
C GLU A 604 -28.72 13.79 -22.69
N PRO A 605 -28.52 14.61 -23.73
CA PRO A 605 -28.91 16.02 -23.70
C PRO A 605 -30.40 16.18 -23.44
N ARG A 606 -30.75 17.10 -22.53
CA ARG A 606 -32.13 17.44 -22.21
C ARG A 606 -32.47 18.82 -22.77
N GLY A 607 -33.25 18.84 -23.86
CA GLY A 607 -33.69 20.07 -24.50
C GLY A 607 -32.57 20.86 -25.19
N ALA A 608 -32.88 22.08 -25.63
CA ALA A 608 -31.91 22.94 -26.28
C ALA A 608 -31.04 23.70 -25.26
N PRO A 609 -29.73 23.88 -25.53
CA PRO A 609 -28.88 24.71 -24.69
C PRO A 609 -29.42 26.14 -24.55
N ARG A 610 -29.33 26.70 -23.34
CA ARG A 610 -29.92 28.00 -22.98
C ARG A 610 -28.82 29.06 -22.81
N PRO A 611 -28.86 30.18 -23.56
CA PRO A 611 -27.88 31.25 -23.38
C PRO A 611 -28.11 32.01 -22.05
N ARG A 612 -27.02 32.36 -21.36
CA ARG A 612 -27.03 33.18 -20.14
C ARG A 612 -25.73 33.98 -20.02
N GLN A 613 -25.78 35.30 -20.25
CA GLN A 613 -24.68 36.24 -19.97
C GLN A 613 -23.28 35.71 -20.38
N GLY A 614 -23.06 35.48 -21.67
CA GLY A 614 -21.77 34.96 -22.17
C GLY A 614 -21.52 33.47 -21.93
N MET A 615 -22.47 32.76 -21.32
CA MET A 615 -22.47 31.31 -21.14
C MET A 615 -23.60 30.63 -21.90
N VAL A 616 -23.44 29.33 -22.11
CA VAL A 616 -24.44 28.37 -22.59
C VAL A 616 -24.65 27.35 -21.47
N LEU A 617 -25.89 27.24 -21.00
CA LEU A 617 -26.32 26.26 -20.02
C LEU A 617 -26.91 25.06 -20.73
N SER A 618 -26.36 23.87 -20.45
CA SER A 618 -26.91 22.61 -20.95
C SER A 618 -27.46 21.79 -19.79
N ASP A 619 -28.58 21.13 -20.04
CA ASP A 619 -29.19 20.18 -19.11
C ASP A 619 -29.04 18.76 -19.69
N TYR A 620 -28.93 17.75 -18.83
CA TYR A 620 -28.75 16.36 -19.22
C TYR A 620 -29.63 15.43 -18.38
N ASP A 621 -30.18 14.39 -18.99
CA ASP A 621 -30.83 13.30 -18.27
C ASP A 621 -29.80 12.19 -18.04
N LEU A 622 -29.62 11.82 -16.77
CA LEU A 622 -28.70 10.79 -16.32
C LEU A 622 -29.49 9.56 -15.87
N THR A 623 -29.10 8.39 -16.35
CA THR A 623 -29.48 7.11 -15.76
C THR A 623 -28.22 6.38 -15.30
N VAL A 624 -28.15 5.99 -14.03
CA VAL A 624 -27.02 5.25 -13.43
C VAL A 624 -27.56 4.08 -12.65
N GLY A 625 -26.95 2.90 -12.78
CA GLY A 625 -27.41 1.73 -12.05
C GLY A 625 -26.47 0.54 -12.15
N PHE A 626 -26.95 -0.59 -11.63
CA PHE A 626 -26.26 -1.88 -11.69
C PHE A 626 -27.22 -2.97 -12.15
N SER A 627 -26.80 -3.77 -13.12
CA SER A 627 -27.47 -5.01 -13.48
C SER A 627 -26.74 -6.17 -12.85
N LEU A 628 -27.46 -7.07 -12.18
CA LEU A 628 -26.90 -8.33 -11.71
C LEU A 628 -27.10 -9.39 -12.81
N ARG A 629 -26.09 -10.21 -13.08
CA ARG A 629 -26.12 -11.24 -14.12
C ARG A 629 -25.63 -12.59 -13.60
N ARG A 630 -26.27 -13.67 -14.03
CA ARG A 630 -25.85 -15.07 -13.82
C ARG A 630 -25.78 -15.75 -15.17
N ASN A 631 -24.65 -16.36 -15.52
CA ASN A 631 -24.43 -16.99 -16.83
C ASN A 631 -24.81 -16.06 -18.01
N GLY A 632 -24.44 -14.78 -17.90
CA GLY A 632 -24.76 -13.75 -18.89
C GLY A 632 -26.22 -13.26 -18.90
N GLN A 633 -27.13 -13.88 -18.16
CA GLN A 633 -28.54 -13.45 -18.08
C GLN A 633 -28.79 -12.53 -16.89
N ARG A 634 -29.61 -11.50 -17.07
CA ARG A 634 -30.00 -10.60 -15.98
C ARG A 634 -30.81 -11.36 -14.93
N VAL A 635 -30.49 -11.14 -13.67
CA VAL A 635 -31.27 -11.63 -12.52
C VAL A 635 -31.91 -10.47 -11.76
N GLU A 636 -32.86 -10.80 -10.88
CA GLU A 636 -33.52 -9.81 -10.03
C GLU A 636 -32.54 -9.10 -9.08
N GLY A 637 -32.92 -7.90 -8.64
CA GLY A 637 -32.19 -7.12 -7.63
C GLY A 637 -31.35 -5.96 -8.18
N GLY A 638 -31.13 -5.88 -9.50
CA GLY A 638 -30.48 -4.73 -10.13
C GLY A 638 -31.34 -3.47 -10.12
N VAL A 639 -30.75 -2.32 -9.77
CA VAL A 639 -31.43 -1.01 -9.62
C VAL A 639 -30.87 0.02 -10.58
N GLY A 640 -31.75 0.89 -11.11
CA GLY A 640 -31.39 2.07 -11.88
C GLY A 640 -31.99 3.33 -11.28
N LYS A 641 -31.21 4.40 -11.23
CA LYS A 641 -31.58 5.74 -10.78
C LYS A 641 -31.60 6.69 -11.95
N GLN A 642 -32.59 7.60 -11.96
CA GLN A 642 -32.70 8.67 -12.94
C GLN A 642 -32.61 10.02 -12.23
N GLN A 643 -31.83 10.95 -12.80
CA GLN A 643 -31.69 12.31 -12.29
C GLN A 643 -31.42 13.27 -13.44
N ALA A 644 -31.94 14.49 -13.34
CA ALA A 644 -31.57 15.58 -14.24
C ALA A 644 -30.34 16.29 -13.69
N LEU A 645 -29.29 16.41 -14.52
CA LEU A 645 -28.16 17.30 -14.30
C LEU A 645 -28.47 18.63 -14.99
N THR A 646 -28.83 19.64 -14.22
CA THR A 646 -29.25 20.94 -14.76
C THR A 646 -28.18 22.00 -14.63
N GLY A 647 -28.06 22.87 -15.64
CA GLY A 647 -27.26 24.09 -15.55
C GLY A 647 -25.76 23.86 -15.68
N VAL A 648 -25.33 22.87 -16.46
CA VAL A 648 -23.91 22.72 -16.81
C VAL A 648 -23.51 23.93 -17.66
N ALA A 649 -22.78 24.85 -17.03
CA ALA A 649 -22.45 26.14 -17.62
C ALA A 649 -21.10 26.08 -18.33
N VAL A 650 -21.09 26.41 -19.62
CA VAL A 650 -19.86 26.61 -20.38
C VAL A 650 -19.88 27.97 -21.06
N SER A 651 -18.73 28.61 -21.24
CA SER A 651 -18.66 29.86 -22.01
C SER A 651 -19.13 29.67 -23.45
N ALA A 652 -19.84 30.66 -24.00
CA ALA A 652 -20.36 30.62 -25.36
C ALA A 652 -19.25 30.53 -26.44
N GLY A 653 -18.04 30.99 -26.12
CA GLY A 653 -16.86 30.91 -26.98
C GLY A 653 -15.91 29.74 -26.68
N ALA A 654 -16.28 28.84 -25.76
CA ALA A 654 -15.40 27.72 -25.39
C ALA A 654 -15.23 26.73 -26.56
N ASP A 655 -13.99 26.26 -26.73
CA ASP A 655 -13.69 25.18 -27.67
C ASP A 655 -14.38 23.86 -27.26
N ALA A 656 -14.32 22.86 -28.14
CA ALA A 656 -14.94 21.55 -27.89
C ALA A 656 -14.32 20.81 -26.69
N GLY A 657 -13.01 20.94 -26.47
CA GLY A 657 -12.31 20.28 -25.37
C GLY A 657 -12.71 20.87 -24.01
N SER A 658 -12.78 22.19 -23.91
CA SER A 658 -13.24 22.91 -22.72
C SER A 658 -14.69 22.57 -22.37
N ARG A 659 -15.58 22.50 -23.38
CA ARG A 659 -16.98 22.03 -23.19
C ARG A 659 -17.05 20.60 -22.69
N ALA A 660 -16.26 19.70 -23.30
CA ALA A 660 -16.19 18.32 -22.86
C ALA A 660 -15.64 18.21 -21.42
N GLY A 661 -14.59 18.98 -21.07
CA GLY A 661 -14.01 18.98 -19.73
C GLY A 661 -14.99 19.40 -18.64
N VAL A 662 -15.72 20.51 -18.82
CA VAL A 662 -16.76 20.94 -17.85
C VAL A 662 -17.79 19.82 -17.67
N LEU A 663 -18.25 19.24 -18.78
CA LEU A 663 -19.25 18.19 -18.72
C LEU A 663 -18.73 16.94 -18.01
N GLN A 664 -17.51 16.48 -18.31
CA GLN A 664 -16.92 15.30 -17.65
C GLN A 664 -16.73 15.52 -16.14
N GLN A 665 -16.31 16.71 -15.72
CA GLN A 665 -16.19 17.06 -14.29
C GLN A 665 -17.57 17.01 -13.60
N ALA A 666 -18.60 17.59 -14.21
CA ALA A 666 -19.96 17.58 -13.68
C ALA A 666 -20.57 16.17 -13.65
N LEU A 667 -20.34 15.36 -14.69
CA LEU A 667 -20.79 13.97 -14.77
C LEU A 667 -20.11 13.11 -13.71
N ALA A 668 -18.80 13.23 -13.51
CA ALA A 668 -18.08 12.46 -12.49
C ALA A 668 -18.64 12.70 -11.07
N GLU A 669 -19.00 13.95 -10.74
CA GLU A 669 -19.63 14.28 -9.46
C GLU A 669 -21.03 13.66 -9.33
N ALA A 670 -21.92 13.93 -10.30
CA ALA A 670 -23.31 13.47 -10.24
C ALA A 670 -23.40 11.93 -10.26
N THR A 671 -22.67 11.28 -11.16
CA THR A 671 -22.71 9.83 -11.31
C THR A 671 -22.08 9.09 -10.14
N SER A 672 -21.09 9.67 -9.45
CA SER A 672 -20.53 9.07 -8.23
C SER A 672 -21.58 8.95 -7.11
N VAL A 673 -22.35 10.02 -6.89
CA VAL A 673 -23.43 10.02 -5.90
C VAL A 673 -24.54 9.05 -6.30
N MET A 674 -24.99 9.10 -7.55
CA MET A 674 -26.05 8.21 -8.05
C MET A 674 -25.62 6.74 -8.01
N ALA A 675 -24.38 6.42 -8.38
CA ALA A 675 -23.86 5.06 -8.33
C ALA A 675 -23.84 4.53 -6.89
N ARG A 676 -23.39 5.33 -5.92
CA ARG A 676 -23.40 4.91 -4.51
C ARG A 676 -24.82 4.63 -4.01
N GLN A 677 -25.78 5.46 -4.37
CA GLN A 677 -27.19 5.25 -4.02
C GLN A 677 -27.77 4.01 -4.70
N ALA A 678 -27.52 3.83 -6.00
CA ALA A 678 -28.00 2.66 -6.74
C ALA A 678 -27.40 1.36 -6.20
N ALA A 679 -26.12 1.35 -5.81
CA ALA A 679 -25.46 0.21 -5.20
C ALA A 679 -26.08 -0.15 -3.83
N ALA A 680 -26.37 0.84 -2.99
CA ALA A 680 -27.01 0.62 -1.69
C ALA A 680 -28.42 0.00 -1.80
N GLU A 681 -29.14 0.32 -2.87
CA GLU A 681 -30.49 -0.19 -3.14
C GLU A 681 -30.49 -1.50 -3.95
N THR A 682 -29.37 -1.84 -4.59
CA THR A 682 -29.21 -3.12 -5.29
C THR A 682 -29.25 -4.24 -4.26
N THR A 683 -30.14 -5.21 -4.46
CA THR A 683 -30.31 -6.33 -3.53
C THR A 683 -29.66 -7.60 -4.08
N PRO A 684 -28.85 -8.32 -3.29
CA PRO A 684 -28.35 -9.63 -3.68
C PRO A 684 -29.53 -10.57 -4.04
N PRO A 685 -29.46 -11.31 -5.16
CA PRO A 685 -30.45 -12.34 -5.46
C PRO A 685 -30.39 -13.45 -4.42
N ARG A 686 -31.56 -13.96 -4.02
CA ARG A 686 -31.70 -15.05 -3.05
C ARG A 686 -31.05 -16.36 -3.52
#